data_AF-W6UF57-F1
#
_entry.id   AF-W6UF57-F1
#
_cell.length_a   1.000
_cell.length_b   1.000
_cell.length_c   1.000
_cell.angle_alpha   90.00
_cell.angle_beta   90.00
_cell.angle_gamma   90.00
#
_symmetry.space_group_name_H-M   'P 1'
#
loop_
_entity.id
_entity.type
_entity.pdbx_description
1 polymer ?
#
loop_
_entity_poly.entity_id
_entity_poly.type
_entity_poly.pdbx_seq_one_letter_code
_entity_poly.pdbx_strand_id
1 'polypeptide(L)'
;MTRFENSTRCFDETEPRETEEIEPLNSIEKQLYDDIAKILPTPTCEWTESDFPDLPNHPDNVLTGLLQAYSRFLHRFDTSGRCVEGEDASTTALSPGSILELLLKIGILVGDVIFVAYAVKVRRQEAEADITLLWMSTIFWLILLWLIFKHLKVLGKERGGCFHFFVCLADRFLMVVLGLITALYLIFFVLMRNPRNFVSLIGIVAMVLICMLISVHPAKIKWQPVLMGFFLQFTFAVLTLQTKFGYTVFEFIGAQTTALMDNSGVGASFVFGDLFQVECFAIKVLPLVVFFSSFISIMFHLGWVQQFIIQPSNFIRHIMGTTGPEAINAITNIFLSMNEAPLLIKPYMSQMTNSELHAIMVNGFASIAGPVMVVYITFGVPANHLLIACVMSAPAALAIAKIIYPETKQAPLAKGIKKTLHSSPFTNLIEAATVGALEAIPLCAGIIVNLMAFLSIFSVFNRILTWLGHRIGMAQDLTFEGSVCFVLRLYTAELIFAYLLWLLAFGMGVPAEDCFKVGELVGIKTVLSEFIAFKRLGQLIEDSSVYDSFHNKSLPVTYLANGSIIITDGLSNRTLQYGFLHATVISSYALCGFANVGSVGILLGTFIKLLPHRRKDLSGMVVHGMIGGTIAAFVTACFAEAEASATWHHESSRKLSSISTLRPVPSIHIKEVVREIAINFDQKMVRGGTVQPASSMNPRADAEAVAEAFKGMGYKKDVLLDIFTNRSTFQRSLILNAYKAGFGESLKQRVRSEINGDFKICLLSSFDDQSHADARALFKAMSGISTHDKTLMEVICTSTNQEIRDIKLAYQDILQEENKDNKTRNLEGDLKSCTSGNFQRLLVAVSQGRRSETVDPQIASIDAKILYDAGEGRMGTDDSTFIRIFASRSWESLRKTDEVYAESFGHGLYEAVEKETRGSFRRGLQLILEAATDRIKCYAKILYDSMKGVGTRDETLIRMIVGHSETDLALIRHYFNANYPQTLSGMIKADTHGDYQQFLLAILRESDS
;
A
#
# COMPACT_ATOMS: atom_id res chain seq x y z
N MET A 1 29.43 22.72 -40.87
CA MET A 1 29.66 21.84 -42.03
C MET A 1 30.88 20.99 -41.72
N THR A 2 30.67 19.66 -41.66
CA THR A 2 31.62 18.53 -41.66
C THR A 2 33.10 18.87 -41.90
N ARG A 3 34.08 18.34 -41.15
CA ARG A 3 34.49 16.91 -41.22
C ARG A 3 35.68 16.64 -40.27
N PHE A 4 35.68 15.46 -39.61
CA PHE A 4 36.75 14.42 -39.56
C PHE A 4 38.14 14.83 -39.02
N GLU A 5 38.96 14.01 -38.34
CA GLU A 5 38.94 12.64 -37.81
C GLU A 5 40.32 12.45 -37.13
N ASN A 6 40.41 11.39 -36.33
CA ASN A 6 41.61 10.57 -36.04
C ASN A 6 42.63 10.98 -34.96
N SER A 7 42.60 10.12 -33.94
CA SER A 7 43.62 9.74 -32.97
C SER A 7 44.81 8.99 -33.55
N THR A 8 46.00 9.18 -32.97
CA THR A 8 47.10 8.19 -32.86
C THR A 8 47.96 8.58 -31.63
N ARG A 9 48.03 7.74 -30.58
CA ARG A 9 49.12 6.76 -30.26
C ARG A 9 50.52 7.40 -30.24
N CYS A 10 51.47 7.17 -29.33
CA CYS A 10 51.73 6.37 -28.12
C CYS A 10 53.01 7.01 -27.51
N PHE A 11 53.34 6.82 -26.23
CA PHE A 11 54.74 6.63 -25.82
C PHE A 11 54.84 5.94 -24.44
N ASP A 12 55.69 4.92 -24.43
CA ASP A 12 56.07 4.04 -23.32
C ASP A 12 57.07 4.67 -22.34
N GLU A 13 57.19 3.97 -21.22
CA GLU A 13 57.88 4.18 -19.94
C GLU A 13 59.41 4.37 -19.95
N THR A 14 59.94 4.83 -18.78
CA THR A 14 61.28 4.63 -18.13
C THR A 14 61.95 5.96 -17.72
N GLU A 15 62.44 6.26 -16.51
CA GLU A 15 62.54 5.66 -15.16
C GLU A 15 63.00 6.84 -14.18
N PRO A 16 63.54 6.69 -12.93
CA PRO A 16 62.95 7.22 -11.69
C PRO A 16 63.74 8.30 -10.88
N ARG A 17 63.08 8.87 -9.83
CA ARG A 17 63.57 9.38 -8.50
C ARG A 17 63.21 10.83 -8.11
N GLU A 18 62.49 10.88 -6.98
CA GLU A 18 62.60 11.75 -5.78
C GLU A 18 62.30 13.28 -5.82
N THR A 19 61.20 13.60 -5.11
CA THR A 19 60.93 14.74 -4.20
C THR A 19 60.98 16.18 -4.73
N GLU A 20 59.80 16.75 -4.99
CA GLU A 20 59.49 18.16 -4.73
C GLU A 20 58.07 18.30 -4.15
N GLU A 21 57.94 19.20 -3.18
CA GLU A 21 56.78 19.43 -2.32
C GLU A 21 55.53 19.89 -3.09
N ILE A 22 54.37 19.32 -2.77
CA ILE A 22 53.06 19.76 -3.29
C ILE A 22 52.48 20.79 -2.32
N GLU A 23 52.47 22.07 -2.72
CA GLU A 23 51.61 23.09 -2.12
C GLU A 23 50.11 22.81 -2.44
N PRO A 24 49.18 23.10 -1.52
CA PRO A 24 47.78 22.70 -1.67
C PRO A 24 47.01 23.56 -2.68
N LEU A 25 46.17 22.89 -3.49
CA LEU A 25 45.23 23.40 -4.51
C LEU A 25 44.26 24.53 -4.09
N ASN A 26 44.32 25.03 -2.85
CA ASN A 26 43.39 26.03 -2.31
C ASN A 26 43.68 27.48 -2.73
N SER A 27 44.85 27.78 -3.29
CA SER A 27 45.22 29.15 -3.70
C SER A 27 44.60 29.54 -5.04
N ILE A 28 44.52 28.59 -5.99
CA ILE A 28 44.05 28.83 -7.36
C ILE A 28 42.51 29.03 -7.40
N GLU A 29 41.74 28.26 -6.62
CA GLU A 29 40.29 28.45 -6.52
C GLU A 29 39.90 29.78 -5.86
N LYS A 30 40.70 30.25 -4.90
CA LYS A 30 40.45 31.52 -4.21
C LYS A 30 40.73 32.71 -5.14
N GLN A 31 41.78 32.61 -5.95
CA GLN A 31 42.14 33.63 -6.93
C GLN A 31 41.10 33.73 -8.07
N LEU A 32 40.56 32.57 -8.51
CA LEU A 32 39.46 32.54 -9.47
C LEU A 32 38.17 33.15 -8.90
N TYR A 33 37.88 32.93 -7.62
CA TYR A 33 36.72 33.53 -6.94
C TYR A 33 36.86 35.06 -6.78
N ASP A 34 38.05 35.54 -6.42
CA ASP A 34 38.32 36.97 -6.25
C ASP A 34 38.33 37.72 -7.60
N ASP A 35 38.71 37.06 -8.69
CA ASP A 35 38.67 37.66 -10.04
C ASP A 35 37.25 37.63 -10.65
N ILE A 36 36.42 36.63 -10.31
CA ILE A 36 34.98 36.63 -10.66
C ILE A 36 34.22 37.70 -9.85
N ALA A 37 34.61 37.94 -8.59
CA ALA A 37 34.01 38.97 -7.73
C ALA A 37 34.28 40.40 -8.22
N LYS A 38 35.34 40.64 -9.01
CA LYS A 38 35.63 41.94 -9.63
C LYS A 38 34.81 42.23 -10.89
N ILE A 39 34.19 41.21 -11.51
CA ILE A 39 33.45 41.34 -12.77
C ILE A 39 31.93 41.54 -12.53
N LEU A 40 31.43 41.24 -11.33
CA LEU A 40 30.02 41.42 -10.95
C LEU A 40 29.81 42.82 -10.34
N PRO A 41 28.90 43.66 -10.89
CA PRO A 41 28.57 44.93 -10.26
C PRO A 41 27.88 44.68 -8.90
N THR A 42 28.38 45.31 -7.85
CA THR A 42 27.77 45.33 -6.52
C THR A 42 26.40 46.01 -6.58
N PRO A 43 25.31 45.44 -6.03
CA PRO A 43 24.04 46.15 -5.98
C PRO A 43 24.09 47.18 -4.85
N THR A 44 24.43 48.41 -5.18
CA THR A 44 24.08 49.59 -4.39
C THR A 44 22.72 50.08 -4.85
N CYS A 45 21.65 49.67 -4.18
CA CYS A 45 20.37 50.38 -4.17
C CYS A 45 19.66 50.09 -2.84
N GLU A 46 19.79 51.00 -1.87
CA GLU A 46 18.77 51.18 -0.84
C GLU A 46 17.55 51.79 -1.54
N TRP A 47 16.45 51.05 -1.55
CA TRP A 47 15.14 51.57 -1.99
C TRP A 47 14.39 52.02 -0.75
N THR A 48 13.94 53.28 -0.74
CA THR A 48 13.04 53.81 0.28
C THR A 48 11.59 53.82 -0.24
N GLU A 49 10.61 53.76 0.66
CA GLU A 49 9.16 53.65 0.35
C GLU A 49 8.57 54.72 -0.60
N SER A 50 9.35 55.72 -1.01
CA SER A 50 8.94 56.78 -1.94
C SER A 50 9.12 56.47 -3.43
N ASP A 51 9.71 55.33 -3.80
CA ASP A 51 10.16 55.08 -5.20
C ASP A 51 9.19 54.30 -6.10
N PHE A 52 7.97 53.99 -5.64
CA PHE A 52 6.95 53.35 -6.48
C PHE A 52 5.75 54.27 -6.75
N PRO A 53 5.39 54.52 -8.02
CA PRO A 53 4.13 55.17 -8.35
C PRO A 53 2.95 54.22 -8.05
N ASP A 54 1.92 54.74 -7.37
CA ASP A 54 0.68 54.03 -7.09
C ASP A 54 0.10 53.37 -8.35
N LEU A 55 -0.02 52.04 -8.35
CA LEU A 55 -0.70 51.32 -9.43
C LEU A 55 -2.23 51.42 -9.29
N PRO A 56 -2.98 51.41 -10.42
CA PRO A 56 -4.38 51.79 -10.46
C PRO A 56 -5.31 50.71 -9.91
N ASN A 57 -6.35 51.17 -9.19
CA ASN A 57 -7.47 50.37 -8.71
C ASN A 57 -8.17 49.62 -9.87
N HIS A 58 -8.16 48.28 -9.84
CA HIS A 58 -9.05 47.46 -10.65
C HIS A 58 -10.43 47.33 -9.95
N PRO A 59 -11.54 47.33 -10.72
CA PRO A 59 -12.89 47.40 -10.15
C PRO A 59 -13.29 46.11 -9.43
N ASP A 60 -14.02 46.32 -8.33
CA ASP A 60 -14.43 45.33 -7.35
C ASP A 60 -15.23 44.14 -7.94
N ASN A 61 -14.70 42.94 -7.81
CA ASN A 61 -15.50 41.72 -7.94
C ASN A 61 -16.34 41.54 -6.66
N VAL A 62 -17.63 41.20 -6.84
CA VAL A 62 -18.60 40.94 -5.76
C VAL A 62 -18.10 39.91 -4.73
N LEU A 63 -17.24 38.98 -5.16
CA LEU A 63 -16.58 38.00 -4.30
C LEU A 63 -15.57 38.65 -3.34
N THR A 64 -14.83 39.67 -3.77
CA THR A 64 -13.89 40.43 -2.94
C THR A 64 -14.62 41.26 -1.88
N GLY A 65 -15.80 41.80 -2.22
CA GLY A 65 -16.69 42.48 -1.28
C GLY A 65 -17.28 41.54 -0.22
N LEU A 66 -17.67 40.33 -0.62
CA LEU A 66 -18.12 39.27 0.30
C LEU A 66 -16.99 38.78 1.22
N LEU A 67 -15.77 38.62 0.69
CA LEU A 67 -14.59 38.22 1.47
C LEU A 67 -14.12 39.34 2.41
N GLN A 68 -14.21 40.61 2.02
CA GLN A 68 -13.95 41.75 2.92
C GLN A 68 -15.06 41.94 3.96
N ALA A 69 -16.32 41.63 3.65
CA ALA A 69 -17.41 41.62 4.63
C ALA A 69 -17.23 40.48 5.65
N TYR A 70 -16.82 39.30 5.19
CA TYR A 70 -16.48 38.15 6.03
C TYR A 70 -15.24 38.40 6.90
N SER A 71 -14.20 39.03 6.33
CA SER A 71 -13.01 39.50 7.05
C SER A 71 -13.37 40.54 8.12
N ARG A 72 -14.21 41.53 7.81
CA ARG A 72 -14.73 42.51 8.78
C ARG A 72 -15.61 41.88 9.87
N PHE A 73 -16.35 40.83 9.54
CA PHE A 73 -17.14 40.06 10.51
C PHE A 73 -16.24 39.27 11.48
N LEU A 74 -15.20 38.60 10.97
CA LEU A 74 -14.19 37.90 11.79
C LEU A 74 -13.38 38.88 12.66
N HIS A 75 -13.05 40.06 12.14
CA HIS A 75 -12.31 41.08 12.88
C HIS A 75 -13.11 41.65 14.07
N ARG A 76 -14.44 41.59 14.05
CA ARG A 76 -15.32 41.94 15.18
C ARG A 76 -15.36 40.88 16.29
N PHE A 77 -15.05 39.61 15.99
CA PHE A 77 -14.89 38.58 17.02
C PHE A 77 -13.53 38.68 17.73
N ASP A 78 -12.49 39.16 17.04
CA ASP A 78 -11.13 39.35 17.56
C ASP A 78 -10.98 40.59 18.48
N THR A 79 -11.92 41.54 18.44
CA THR A 79 -11.87 42.76 19.28
C THR A 79 -12.23 42.55 20.76
N SER A 80 -12.59 41.33 21.18
CA SER A 80 -12.85 41.01 22.60
C SER A 80 -11.57 40.78 23.44
N GLY A 81 -10.37 40.86 22.83
CA GLY A 81 -9.09 40.56 23.48
C GLY A 81 -8.06 41.70 23.53
N ARG A 82 -8.43 42.95 23.29
CA ARG A 82 -7.49 44.09 23.40
C ARG A 82 -7.34 44.54 24.86
N CYS A 83 -6.37 43.97 25.59
CA CYS A 83 -5.72 44.70 26.67
C CYS A 83 -4.55 45.49 26.07
N VAL A 84 -4.61 46.81 26.23
CA VAL A 84 -3.54 47.77 25.92
C VAL A 84 -2.42 47.56 26.96
N GLU A 85 -1.20 47.28 26.52
CA GLU A 85 -0.01 47.47 27.36
C GLU A 85 0.72 48.73 26.86
N GLY A 86 0.68 49.77 27.68
CA GLY A 86 1.36 51.04 27.45
C GLY A 86 0.97 52.07 28.52
N GLU A 87 1.79 52.11 29.58
CA GLU A 87 1.99 53.19 30.56
C GLU A 87 0.85 53.62 31.52
N ASP A 88 1.30 53.94 32.73
CA ASP A 88 0.65 54.53 33.89
C ASP A 88 -0.38 53.74 34.70
N ALA A 89 0.07 53.39 35.91
CA ALA A 89 -0.76 53.02 37.05
C ALA A 89 -1.73 54.17 37.39
N SER A 90 -2.99 54.07 36.92
CA SER A 90 -4.10 54.75 37.56
C SER A 90 -5.40 53.95 37.38
N THR A 91 -6.02 53.67 38.53
CA THR A 91 -7.38 53.19 38.80
C THR A 91 -8.35 53.16 37.60
N THR A 92 -8.62 51.96 37.07
CA THR A 92 -9.83 51.68 36.27
C THR A 92 -10.82 50.85 37.08
N ALA A 93 -12.02 51.40 37.25
CA ALA A 93 -13.08 50.83 38.06
C ALA A 93 -13.66 49.54 37.44
N LEU A 94 -13.89 48.55 38.29
CA LEU A 94 -14.61 47.29 38.02
C LEU A 94 -15.94 47.53 37.29
N SER A 95 -16.17 46.87 36.15
CA SER A 95 -17.53 46.72 35.62
C SER A 95 -18.26 45.56 36.32
N PRO A 96 -19.53 45.72 36.74
CA PRO A 96 -20.34 44.64 37.33
C PRO A 96 -20.55 43.43 36.40
N GLY A 97 -20.25 43.58 35.11
CA GLY A 97 -20.44 42.56 34.09
C GLY A 97 -19.51 41.35 34.22
N SER A 98 -18.27 41.51 34.73
CA SER A 98 -17.30 40.40 34.74
C SER A 98 -17.66 39.27 35.72
N ILE A 99 -18.23 39.63 36.88
CA ILE A 99 -18.71 38.63 37.86
C ILE A 99 -19.96 37.93 37.32
N LEU A 100 -20.86 38.67 36.66
CA LEU A 100 -22.07 38.10 36.06
C LEU A 100 -21.72 37.09 34.95
N GLU A 101 -20.73 37.42 34.13
CA GLU A 101 -20.25 36.54 33.06
C GLU A 101 -19.59 35.26 33.61
N LEU A 102 -18.86 35.36 34.73
CA LEU A 102 -18.30 34.21 35.45
C LEU A 102 -19.40 33.31 36.03
N LEU A 103 -20.41 33.90 36.68
CA LEU A 103 -21.54 33.17 37.25
C LEU A 103 -22.37 32.49 36.16
N LEU A 104 -22.55 33.14 35.00
CA LEU A 104 -23.23 32.56 33.85
C LEU A 104 -22.50 31.32 33.33
N LYS A 105 -21.16 31.38 33.18
CA LYS A 105 -20.34 30.23 32.75
C LYS A 105 -20.43 29.09 33.76
N ILE A 106 -20.32 29.37 35.07
CA ILE A 106 -20.47 28.35 36.11
C ILE A 106 -21.88 27.73 36.07
N GLY A 107 -22.91 28.55 35.88
CA GLY A 107 -24.30 28.09 35.76
C GLY A 107 -24.53 27.17 34.55
N ILE A 108 -23.96 27.49 33.39
CA ILE A 108 -24.00 26.65 32.19
C ILE A 108 -23.31 25.30 32.45
N LEU A 109 -22.13 25.32 33.08
CA LEU A 109 -21.40 24.10 33.41
C LEU A 109 -22.21 23.18 34.34
N VAL A 110 -22.75 23.73 35.44
CA VAL A 110 -23.54 22.97 36.41
C VAL A 110 -24.83 22.45 35.77
N GLY A 111 -25.50 23.26 34.96
CA GLY A 111 -26.72 22.87 34.24
C GLY A 111 -26.49 21.70 33.28
N ASP A 112 -25.41 21.75 32.50
CA ASP A 112 -25.06 20.68 31.56
C ASP A 112 -24.65 19.38 32.30
N VAL A 113 -23.89 19.48 33.40
CA VAL A 113 -23.55 18.32 34.25
C VAL A 113 -24.79 17.65 34.83
N ILE A 114 -25.76 18.43 35.31
CA ILE A 114 -27.03 17.89 35.83
C ILE A 114 -27.84 17.24 34.70
N PHE A 115 -27.89 17.86 33.51
CA PHE A 115 -28.58 17.30 32.35
C PHE A 115 -27.98 15.96 31.92
N VAL A 116 -26.65 15.87 31.82
CA VAL A 116 -25.96 14.62 31.45
C VAL A 116 -26.15 13.55 32.52
N ALA A 117 -26.06 13.90 33.81
CA ALA A 117 -26.31 12.96 34.90
C ALA A 117 -27.76 12.41 34.87
N TYR A 118 -28.74 13.27 34.55
CA TYR A 118 -30.13 12.87 34.35
C TYR A 118 -30.28 11.96 33.12
N ALA A 119 -29.69 12.32 31.98
CA ALA A 119 -29.73 11.54 30.75
C ALA A 119 -29.13 10.14 30.93
N VAL A 120 -27.99 10.03 31.63
CA VAL A 120 -27.32 8.77 31.96
C VAL A 120 -28.19 7.90 32.89
N LYS A 121 -28.83 8.51 33.91
CA LYS A 121 -29.70 7.78 34.84
C LYS A 121 -30.97 7.25 34.16
N VAL A 122 -31.53 7.98 33.20
CA VAL A 122 -32.77 7.60 32.50
C VAL A 122 -32.53 6.52 31.44
N ARG A 123 -31.39 6.53 30.73
CA ARG A 123 -31.15 5.66 29.57
C ARG A 123 -30.30 4.40 29.80
N ARG A 124 -29.79 4.17 31.02
CA ARG A 124 -29.05 2.94 31.40
C ARG A 124 -27.81 2.59 30.52
N GLN A 125 -27.20 3.54 29.81
CA GLN A 125 -25.95 3.37 29.03
C GLN A 125 -25.97 2.20 28.01
N GLU A 126 -27.12 1.90 27.39
CA GLU A 126 -27.21 0.78 26.43
C GLU A 126 -26.90 1.20 24.98
N ALA A 127 -26.94 2.50 24.64
CA ALA A 127 -26.77 2.99 23.26
C ALA A 127 -25.46 3.76 23.04
N GLU A 128 -24.81 3.56 21.88
CA GLU A 128 -23.59 4.29 21.47
C GLU A 128 -23.76 5.82 21.50
N ALA A 129 -24.97 6.33 21.29
CA ALA A 129 -25.31 7.75 21.32
C ALA A 129 -25.14 8.38 22.72
N ASP A 130 -25.33 7.61 23.78
CA ASP A 130 -25.19 8.10 25.15
C ASP A 130 -23.71 8.25 25.53
N ILE A 131 -22.84 7.42 24.95
CA ILE A 131 -21.38 7.51 25.09
C ILE A 131 -20.85 8.74 24.35
N THR A 132 -21.33 9.02 23.13
CA THR A 132 -20.98 10.24 22.38
C THR A 132 -21.46 11.51 23.07
N LEU A 133 -22.66 11.51 23.65
CA LEU A 133 -23.14 12.65 24.45
C LEU A 133 -22.22 12.91 25.64
N LEU A 134 -21.82 11.84 26.36
CA LEU A 134 -20.91 11.95 27.50
C LEU A 134 -19.59 12.61 27.09
N TRP A 135 -19.01 12.18 25.95
CA TRP A 135 -17.77 12.70 25.38
C TRP A 135 -17.86 14.17 24.96
N MET A 136 -18.91 14.52 24.21
CA MET A 136 -19.13 15.89 23.77
C MET A 136 -19.32 16.83 24.96
N SER A 137 -20.05 16.38 25.98
CA SER A 137 -20.20 17.12 27.24
C SER A 137 -18.90 17.18 28.04
N THR A 138 -18.07 16.14 28.08
CA THR A 138 -16.78 16.21 28.80
C THR A 138 -15.83 17.22 28.14
N ILE A 139 -15.74 17.22 26.81
CA ILE A 139 -14.95 18.20 26.06
C ILE A 139 -15.50 19.61 26.29
N PHE A 140 -16.82 19.77 26.23
CA PHE A 140 -17.48 21.04 26.53
C PHE A 140 -17.18 21.52 27.96
N TRP A 141 -17.21 20.64 28.96
CA TRP A 141 -16.87 20.97 30.35
C TRP A 141 -15.41 21.38 30.50
N LEU A 142 -14.48 20.70 29.82
CA LEU A 142 -13.05 21.07 29.84
C LEU A 142 -12.81 22.46 29.23
N ILE A 143 -13.50 22.77 28.13
CA ILE A 143 -13.44 24.10 27.51
C ILE A 143 -14.03 25.16 28.45
N LEU A 144 -15.21 24.89 29.05
CA LEU A 144 -15.85 25.83 29.96
C LEU A 144 -15.04 26.05 31.24
N LEU A 145 -14.49 24.98 31.82
CA LEU A 145 -13.58 25.04 32.96
C LEU A 145 -12.33 25.86 32.62
N TRP A 146 -11.75 25.67 31.44
CA TRP A 146 -10.61 26.47 30.98
C TRP A 146 -10.99 27.96 30.86
N LEU A 147 -12.14 28.29 30.29
CA LEU A 147 -12.63 29.66 30.18
C LEU A 147 -12.88 30.30 31.55
N ILE A 148 -13.47 29.55 32.49
CA ILE A 148 -13.70 29.96 33.89
C ILE A 148 -12.36 30.23 34.59
N PHE A 149 -11.39 29.32 34.46
CA PHE A 149 -10.05 29.48 35.05
C PHE A 149 -9.28 30.65 34.45
N LYS A 150 -9.37 30.86 33.13
CA LYS A 150 -8.78 32.02 32.45
C LYS A 150 -9.35 33.32 33.01
N HIS A 151 -10.67 33.38 33.20
CA HIS A 151 -11.36 34.55 33.75
C HIS A 151 -10.98 34.78 35.24
N LEU A 152 -10.88 33.71 36.03
CA LEU A 152 -10.42 33.75 37.43
C LEU A 152 -8.95 34.19 37.55
N LYS A 153 -8.08 33.83 36.61
CA LYS A 153 -6.67 34.26 36.57
C LYS A 153 -6.55 35.77 36.34
N VAL A 154 -7.37 36.32 35.43
CA VAL A 154 -7.42 37.77 35.17
C VAL A 154 -7.91 38.51 36.42
N LEU A 155 -9.02 38.06 37.02
CA LEU A 155 -9.53 38.59 38.29
C LEU A 155 -8.52 38.50 39.45
N GLY A 156 -7.74 37.42 39.51
CA GLY A 156 -6.70 37.22 40.52
C GLY A 156 -5.51 38.16 40.36
N LYS A 157 -5.12 38.49 39.12
CA LYS A 157 -4.09 39.50 38.82
C LYS A 157 -4.57 40.93 39.13
N GLU A 158 -5.85 41.21 38.90
CA GLU A 158 -6.41 42.56 39.04
C GLU A 158 -6.81 42.92 40.48
N ARG A 159 -7.36 41.97 41.27
CA ARG A 159 -7.91 42.28 42.61
C ARG A 159 -7.00 41.95 43.79
N GLY A 160 -6.05 41.02 43.65
CA GLY A 160 -5.29 40.48 44.80
C GLY A 160 -6.19 39.85 45.89
N GLY A 161 -5.60 39.28 46.95
CA GLY A 161 -6.34 38.65 48.07
C GLY A 161 -6.59 37.14 47.89
N CYS A 162 -7.76 36.63 48.30
CA CYS A 162 -8.11 35.18 48.21
C CYS A 162 -8.03 34.63 46.76
N PHE A 163 -8.11 35.51 45.75
CA PHE A 163 -7.99 35.14 44.34
C PHE A 163 -6.54 35.05 43.84
N HIS A 164 -5.56 35.58 44.59
CA HIS A 164 -4.13 35.45 44.28
C HIS A 164 -3.67 33.98 44.28
N PHE A 165 -4.33 33.14 45.10
CA PHE A 165 -4.17 31.69 45.09
C PHE A 165 -4.36 31.11 43.68
N PHE A 166 -5.38 31.56 42.94
CA PHE A 166 -5.66 31.08 41.57
C PHE A 166 -4.63 31.54 40.54
N VAL A 167 -3.88 32.62 40.77
CA VAL A 167 -2.78 33.02 39.88
C VAL A 167 -1.64 32.00 39.93
N CYS A 168 -1.31 31.50 41.12
CA CYS A 168 -0.28 30.49 41.33
C CYS A 168 -0.78 29.07 41.01
N LEU A 169 -2.06 28.80 41.29
CA LEU A 169 -2.70 27.52 41.04
C LEU A 169 -3.02 27.32 39.55
N ALA A 170 -3.51 28.32 38.80
CA ALA A 170 -4.00 28.14 37.43
C ALA A 170 -2.98 27.54 36.46
N ASP A 171 -1.70 27.92 36.57
CA ASP A 171 -0.66 27.45 35.65
C ASP A 171 -0.23 25.99 35.92
N ARG A 172 -0.43 25.47 37.13
CA ARG A 172 -0.09 24.07 37.48
C ARG A 172 -1.32 23.18 37.64
N PHE A 173 -2.43 23.72 38.10
CA PHE A 173 -3.69 23.01 38.35
C PHE A 173 -4.35 22.54 37.08
N LEU A 174 -4.37 23.35 36.01
CA LEU A 174 -4.94 22.90 34.75
C LEU A 174 -4.18 21.69 34.20
N MET A 175 -2.84 21.71 34.24
CA MET A 175 -2.01 20.57 33.82
C MET A 175 -2.16 19.36 34.74
N VAL A 176 -2.24 19.57 36.05
CA VAL A 176 -2.42 18.48 37.03
C VAL A 176 -3.81 17.88 36.95
N VAL A 177 -4.85 18.69 36.75
CA VAL A 177 -6.26 18.26 36.63
C VAL A 177 -6.53 17.62 35.27
N LEU A 178 -6.05 18.19 34.15
CA LEU A 178 -6.10 17.48 32.87
C LEU A 178 -5.27 16.19 32.94
N GLY A 179 -4.07 16.23 33.50
CA GLY A 179 -3.25 15.03 33.71
C GLY A 179 -3.96 13.96 34.54
N LEU A 180 -4.63 14.35 35.64
CA LEU A 180 -5.42 13.45 36.49
C LEU A 180 -6.68 12.93 35.80
N ILE A 181 -7.41 13.77 35.07
CA ILE A 181 -8.61 13.36 34.32
C ILE A 181 -8.21 12.39 33.21
N THR A 182 -7.14 12.68 32.49
CA THR A 182 -6.61 11.79 31.45
C THR A 182 -6.09 10.50 32.05
N ALA A 183 -5.37 10.56 33.16
CA ALA A 183 -4.88 9.39 33.86
C ALA A 183 -6.04 8.55 34.41
N LEU A 184 -7.05 9.16 35.02
CA LEU A 184 -8.26 8.46 35.50
C LEU A 184 -9.06 7.90 34.33
N TYR A 185 -9.11 8.60 33.20
CA TYR A 185 -9.78 8.13 31.99
C TYR A 185 -9.02 6.95 31.34
N LEU A 186 -7.70 7.04 31.20
CA LEU A 186 -6.80 5.93 30.80
C LEU A 186 -6.96 4.73 31.75
N ILE A 187 -7.00 4.99 33.06
CA ILE A 187 -7.15 3.94 34.08
C ILE A 187 -8.53 3.28 34.01
N PHE A 188 -9.59 4.05 33.80
CA PHE A 188 -10.96 3.52 33.84
C PHE A 188 -11.42 2.90 32.52
N PHE A 189 -11.08 3.50 31.37
CA PHE A 189 -11.56 3.04 30.05
C PHE A 189 -10.58 2.13 29.31
N VAL A 190 -9.27 2.37 29.44
CA VAL A 190 -8.24 1.60 28.71
C VAL A 190 -7.72 0.43 29.55
N LEU A 191 -7.43 0.64 30.83
CA LEU A 191 -6.80 -0.38 31.71
C LEU A 191 -7.79 -1.41 32.27
N MET A 192 -9.02 -1.01 32.64
CA MET A 192 -10.00 -1.94 33.24
C MET A 192 -10.70 -2.85 32.21
N ARG A 193 -10.61 -2.53 30.91
CA ARG A 193 -11.31 -3.28 29.85
C ARG A 193 -10.51 -4.48 29.33
N ASN A 194 -9.19 -4.34 29.18
CA ASN A 194 -8.28 -5.40 28.74
C ASN A 194 -6.96 -5.38 29.54
N PRO A 195 -6.58 -6.46 30.24
CA PRO A 195 -5.35 -6.50 31.03
C PRO A 195 -4.07 -6.40 30.17
N ARG A 196 -4.15 -6.69 28.86
CA ARG A 196 -3.03 -6.59 27.92
C ARG A 196 -2.57 -5.14 27.71
N ASN A 197 -3.45 -4.15 27.87
CA ASN A 197 -3.12 -2.72 27.73
C ASN A 197 -2.14 -2.22 28.81
N PHE A 198 -1.95 -2.97 29.90
CA PHE A 198 -0.94 -2.67 30.92
C PHE A 198 0.49 -2.77 30.36
N VAL A 199 0.72 -3.66 29.39
CA VAL A 199 2.02 -3.83 28.75
C VAL A 199 2.40 -2.58 27.95
N SER A 200 1.48 -2.04 27.15
CA SER A 200 1.71 -0.80 26.37
C SER A 200 1.96 0.41 27.28
N LEU A 201 1.30 0.50 28.43
CA LEU A 201 1.56 1.57 29.41
C LEU A 201 2.97 1.46 30.01
N ILE A 202 3.37 0.25 30.43
CA ILE A 202 4.75 -0.01 30.88
C ILE A 202 5.74 0.33 29.76
N GLY A 203 5.41 0.00 28.51
CA GLY A 203 6.20 0.34 27.33
C GLY A 203 6.45 1.83 27.19
N ILE A 204 5.41 2.67 27.30
CA ILE A 204 5.56 4.13 27.23
C ILE A 204 6.50 4.63 28.35
N VAL A 205 6.33 4.12 29.57
CA VAL A 205 7.22 4.48 30.70
C VAL A 205 8.66 4.06 30.42
N ALA A 206 8.87 2.85 29.89
CA ALA A 206 10.20 2.36 29.50
C ALA A 206 10.84 3.21 28.40
N MET A 207 10.07 3.62 27.39
CA MET A 207 10.53 4.51 26.32
C MET A 207 10.94 5.89 26.85
N VAL A 208 10.14 6.47 27.75
CA VAL A 208 10.48 7.73 28.42
C VAL A 208 11.76 7.59 29.26
N LEU A 209 11.94 6.47 29.97
CA LEU A 209 13.17 6.17 30.70
C LEU A 209 14.39 6.07 29.77
N ILE A 210 14.25 5.38 28.63
CA ILE A 210 15.31 5.30 27.61
C ILE A 210 15.66 6.70 27.10
N CYS A 211 14.67 7.55 26.80
CA CYS A 211 14.91 8.94 26.40
C CYS A 211 15.60 9.76 27.48
N MET A 212 15.28 9.54 28.76
CA MET A 212 15.96 10.22 29.88
C MET A 212 17.42 9.77 30.01
N LEU A 213 17.72 8.49 29.76
CA LEU A 213 19.09 7.95 29.79
C LEU A 213 19.97 8.52 28.67
N ILE A 214 19.39 8.77 27.50
CA ILE A 214 20.08 9.34 26.33
C ILE A 214 20.01 10.88 26.34
N SER A 215 19.31 11.48 27.31
CA SER A 215 19.14 12.94 27.38
C SER A 215 20.46 13.67 27.59
N VAL A 216 20.67 14.75 26.83
CA VAL A 216 21.85 15.61 26.98
C VAL A 216 21.85 16.34 28.33
N HIS A 217 20.67 16.71 28.83
CA HIS A 217 20.51 17.49 30.05
C HIS A 217 19.29 17.03 30.87
N PRO A 218 19.32 15.82 31.48
CA PRO A 218 18.14 15.23 32.14
C PRO A 218 17.59 16.09 33.30
N ALA A 219 18.45 16.83 34.00
CA ALA A 219 18.03 17.72 35.09
C ALA A 219 17.27 18.97 34.62
N LYS A 220 17.29 19.31 33.32
CA LYS A 220 16.67 20.51 32.74
C LYS A 220 15.40 20.20 31.92
N ILE A 221 14.89 18.97 32.01
CA ILE A 221 13.66 18.57 31.31
C ILE A 221 12.48 19.41 31.82
N LYS A 222 11.84 20.15 30.92
CA LYS A 222 10.56 20.81 31.20
C LYS A 222 9.44 19.81 30.92
N TRP A 223 8.75 19.39 31.98
CA TRP A 223 7.71 18.36 31.89
C TRP A 223 6.42 18.83 31.21
N GLN A 224 6.17 20.13 31.11
CA GLN A 224 4.96 20.65 30.46
C GLN A 224 4.84 20.20 28.98
N PRO A 225 5.82 20.47 28.09
CA PRO A 225 5.78 19.95 26.72
C PRO A 225 5.63 18.43 26.65
N VAL A 226 6.27 17.70 27.57
CA VAL A 226 6.26 16.23 27.56
C VAL A 226 4.87 15.69 27.89
N LEU A 227 4.30 16.10 29.03
CA LEU A 227 2.99 15.65 29.48
C LEU A 227 1.87 16.12 28.54
N MET A 228 1.95 17.37 28.06
CA MET A 228 0.96 17.91 27.13
C MET A 228 1.06 17.26 25.74
N GLY A 229 2.26 16.89 25.29
CA GLY A 229 2.43 16.16 24.03
C GLY A 229 1.80 14.77 24.08
N PHE A 230 2.09 13.99 25.13
CA PHE A 230 1.43 12.69 25.31
C PHE A 230 -0.07 12.81 25.54
N PHE A 231 -0.53 13.86 26.24
CA PHE A 231 -1.96 14.14 26.39
C PHE A 231 -2.65 14.42 25.05
N LEU A 232 -2.06 15.30 24.23
CA LEU A 232 -2.59 15.61 22.89
C LEU A 232 -2.61 14.36 22.02
N GLN A 233 -1.52 13.59 22.01
CA GLN A 233 -1.41 12.34 21.28
C GLN A 233 -2.50 11.34 21.70
N PHE A 234 -2.69 11.13 23.01
CA PHE A 234 -3.74 10.26 23.54
C PHE A 234 -5.14 10.75 23.14
N THR A 235 -5.38 12.07 23.25
CA THR A 235 -6.67 12.67 22.86
C THR A 235 -6.96 12.42 21.39
N PHE A 236 -5.98 12.58 20.50
CA PHE A 236 -6.14 12.26 19.08
C PHE A 236 -6.33 10.77 18.84
N ALA A 237 -5.62 9.90 19.54
CA ALA A 237 -5.80 8.45 19.44
C ALA A 237 -7.26 8.05 19.74
N VAL A 238 -7.80 8.53 20.85
CA VAL A 238 -9.19 8.27 21.24
C VAL A 238 -10.18 8.86 20.25
N LEU A 239 -10.00 10.12 19.86
CA LEU A 239 -10.91 10.77 18.91
C LEU A 239 -10.95 10.07 17.55
N THR A 240 -9.82 9.58 17.07
CA THR A 240 -9.72 8.99 15.72
C THR A 240 -9.97 7.49 15.68
N LEU A 241 -9.53 6.72 16.69
CA LEU A 241 -9.64 5.26 16.72
C LEU A 241 -10.91 4.76 17.41
N GLN A 242 -11.41 5.45 18.45
CA GLN A 242 -12.62 4.98 19.16
C GLN A 242 -13.91 5.57 18.60
N THR A 243 -13.89 6.81 18.11
CA THR A 243 -15.14 7.45 17.64
C THR A 243 -15.41 7.09 16.19
N LYS A 244 -16.65 6.64 15.91
CA LYS A 244 -17.10 6.37 14.54
C LYS A 244 -16.93 7.59 13.63
N PHE A 245 -17.25 8.76 14.16
CA PHE A 245 -17.07 10.02 13.45
C PHE A 245 -15.60 10.25 13.05
N GLY A 246 -14.67 10.11 14.00
CA GLY A 246 -13.25 10.26 13.73
C GLY A 246 -12.74 9.25 12.71
N TYR A 247 -13.14 7.98 12.85
CA TYR A 247 -12.76 6.93 11.91
C TYR A 247 -13.24 7.25 10.48
N THR A 248 -14.52 7.59 10.31
CA THR A 248 -15.10 7.94 8.98
C THR A 248 -14.46 9.18 8.38
N VAL A 249 -14.14 10.19 9.18
CA VAL A 249 -13.45 11.40 8.69
C VAL A 249 -12.05 11.07 8.18
N PHE A 250 -11.27 10.28 8.93
CA PHE A 250 -9.91 9.91 8.51
C PHE A 250 -9.88 8.89 7.37
N GLU A 251 -10.90 8.03 7.26
CA GLU A 251 -11.13 7.18 6.09
C GLU A 251 -11.41 8.02 4.84
N PHE A 252 -12.29 9.02 4.94
CA PHE A 252 -12.57 9.97 3.85
C PHE A 252 -11.30 10.75 3.44
N ILE A 253 -10.56 11.30 4.40
CA ILE A 253 -9.30 12.02 4.13
C ILE A 253 -8.28 11.08 3.46
N GLY A 254 -8.22 9.82 3.90
CA GLY A 254 -7.42 8.76 3.26
C GLY A 254 -7.76 8.59 1.80
N ALA A 255 -9.04 8.38 1.49
CA ALA A 255 -9.52 8.21 0.12
C ALA A 255 -9.22 9.44 -0.75
N GLN A 256 -9.43 10.66 -0.23
CA GLN A 256 -9.11 11.89 -0.96
C GLN A 256 -7.60 12.07 -1.20
N THR A 257 -6.77 11.67 -0.24
CA THR A 257 -5.31 11.73 -0.39
C THR A 257 -4.86 10.76 -1.50
N THR A 258 -5.38 9.54 -1.51
CA THR A 258 -5.11 8.58 -2.61
C THR A 258 -5.56 9.14 -3.96
N ALA A 259 -6.78 9.67 -4.06
CA ALA A 259 -7.30 10.25 -5.29
C ALA A 259 -6.49 11.47 -5.78
N LEU A 260 -6.02 12.32 -4.86
CA LEU A 260 -5.14 13.44 -5.22
C LEU A 260 -3.83 12.94 -5.84
N MET A 261 -3.31 11.83 -5.34
CA MET A 261 -2.02 11.28 -5.73
C MET A 261 -2.07 10.51 -7.05
N ASP A 262 -3.21 9.90 -7.38
CA ASP A 262 -3.42 9.28 -8.69
C ASP A 262 -3.25 10.31 -9.84
N ASN A 263 -3.49 11.60 -9.59
CA ASN A 263 -3.25 12.66 -10.56
C ASN A 263 -1.77 12.83 -10.92
N SER A 264 -0.84 12.54 -10.01
CA SER A 264 0.59 12.58 -10.34
C SER A 264 0.96 11.48 -11.34
N GLY A 265 0.20 10.38 -11.34
CA GLY A 265 0.35 9.27 -12.28
C GLY A 265 0.13 9.72 -13.73
N VAL A 266 -0.76 10.69 -13.97
CA VAL A 266 -0.98 11.27 -15.30
C VAL A 266 0.28 11.98 -15.80
N GLY A 267 0.86 12.87 -14.99
CA GLY A 267 2.11 13.56 -15.33
C GLY A 267 3.30 12.60 -15.50
N ALA A 268 3.41 11.61 -14.61
CA ALA A 268 4.44 10.58 -14.70
C ALA A 268 4.31 9.72 -15.96
N SER A 269 3.10 9.28 -16.30
CA SER A 269 2.83 8.48 -17.50
C SER A 269 3.11 9.26 -18.79
N PHE A 270 2.90 10.58 -18.79
CA PHE A 270 3.25 11.45 -19.91
C PHE A 270 4.78 11.56 -20.10
N VAL A 271 5.53 11.76 -19.00
CA VAL A 271 6.99 11.95 -19.06
C VAL A 271 7.74 10.63 -19.30
N PHE A 272 7.34 9.56 -18.63
CA PHE A 272 8.05 8.27 -18.66
C PHE A 272 7.43 7.25 -19.64
N GLY A 273 6.23 7.51 -20.18
CA GLY A 273 5.55 6.59 -21.10
C GLY A 273 5.34 5.21 -20.48
N ASP A 274 5.63 4.17 -21.27
CA ASP A 274 5.48 2.77 -20.87
C ASP A 274 6.38 2.35 -19.69
N LEU A 275 7.47 3.08 -19.41
CA LEU A 275 8.35 2.82 -18.27
C LEU A 275 7.64 3.00 -16.93
N PHE A 276 6.54 3.77 -16.89
CA PHE A 276 5.74 3.90 -15.68
C PHE A 276 5.03 2.60 -15.28
N GLN A 277 4.89 1.60 -16.17
CA GLN A 277 4.35 0.30 -15.79
C GLN A 277 5.38 -0.61 -15.10
N VAL A 278 6.66 -0.29 -15.17
CA VAL A 278 7.71 -1.03 -14.46
C VAL A 278 7.66 -0.65 -12.97
N GLU A 279 7.75 -1.63 -12.08
CA GLU A 279 7.85 -1.42 -10.62
C GLU A 279 9.24 -0.89 -10.22
N CYS A 280 9.61 0.29 -10.74
CA CYS A 280 10.84 0.97 -10.40
C CYS A 280 10.57 2.07 -9.38
N PHE A 281 11.32 2.05 -8.27
CA PHE A 281 11.23 3.06 -7.21
C PHE A 281 11.34 4.48 -7.77
N ALA A 282 12.34 4.75 -8.60
CA ALA A 282 12.58 6.09 -9.13
C ALA A 282 11.40 6.58 -10.00
N ILE A 283 10.81 5.70 -10.79
CA ILE A 283 9.74 6.05 -11.74
C ILE A 283 8.38 6.20 -11.02
N LYS A 284 8.16 5.48 -9.92
CA LYS A 284 6.92 5.57 -9.14
C LYS A 284 6.94 6.68 -8.09
N VAL A 285 8.07 6.87 -7.40
CA VAL A 285 8.14 7.72 -6.20
C VAL A 285 8.55 9.15 -6.53
N LEU A 286 9.52 9.36 -7.41
CA LEU A 286 10.03 10.72 -7.68
C LEU A 286 9.00 11.66 -8.32
N PRO A 287 8.10 11.21 -9.23
CA PRO A 287 7.08 12.09 -9.77
C PRO A 287 6.10 12.60 -8.72
N LEU A 288 5.83 11.81 -7.68
CA LEU A 288 5.02 12.23 -6.54
C LEU A 288 5.71 13.38 -5.79
N VAL A 289 7.03 13.28 -5.55
CA VAL A 289 7.81 14.36 -4.90
C VAL A 289 7.75 15.65 -5.71
N VAL A 290 7.92 15.58 -7.03
CA VAL A 290 7.84 16.75 -7.92
C VAL A 290 6.44 17.37 -7.90
N PHE A 291 5.40 16.53 -8.00
CA PHE A 291 4.01 16.97 -7.96
C PHE A 291 3.67 17.69 -6.65
N PHE A 292 4.03 17.10 -5.50
CA PHE A 292 3.73 17.70 -4.20
C PHE A 292 4.52 18.97 -3.94
N SER A 293 5.79 19.05 -4.33
CA SER A 293 6.58 20.28 -4.20
C SER A 293 5.92 21.43 -4.98
N SER A 294 5.47 21.16 -6.21
CA SER A 294 4.69 22.12 -7.01
C SER A 294 3.35 22.50 -6.37
N PHE A 295 2.59 21.49 -5.90
CA PHE A 295 1.29 21.67 -5.25
C PHE A 295 1.39 22.50 -3.97
N ILE A 296 2.39 22.26 -3.14
CA ILE A 296 2.59 22.98 -1.89
C ILE A 296 3.01 24.42 -2.13
N SER A 297 3.84 24.69 -3.13
CA SER A 297 4.16 26.06 -3.54
C SER A 297 2.92 26.83 -4.03
N ILE A 298 2.01 26.16 -4.75
CA ILE A 298 0.69 26.71 -5.11
C ILE A 298 -0.13 27.01 -3.84
N MET A 299 -0.24 26.06 -2.91
CA MET A 299 -0.98 26.24 -1.64
C MET A 299 -0.39 27.37 -0.79
N PHE A 300 0.93 27.55 -0.84
CA PHE A 300 1.64 28.64 -0.17
C PHE A 300 1.33 30.00 -0.81
N HIS A 301 1.30 30.06 -2.14
CA HIS A 301 0.91 31.27 -2.89
C HIS A 301 -0.55 31.66 -2.62
N LEU A 302 -1.47 30.69 -2.54
CA LEU A 302 -2.88 30.92 -2.27
C LEU A 302 -3.20 31.28 -0.81
N GLY A 303 -2.22 31.22 0.10
CA GLY A 303 -2.44 31.54 1.51
C GLY A 303 -3.03 30.39 2.34
N TRP A 304 -3.21 29.20 1.76
CA TRP A 304 -3.86 28.06 2.42
C TRP A 304 -2.94 27.41 3.45
N VAL A 305 -1.63 27.36 3.16
CA VAL A 305 -0.61 26.89 4.12
C VAL A 305 -0.68 27.69 5.42
N GLN A 306 -0.89 29.00 5.34
CA GLN A 306 -0.99 29.89 6.48
C GLN A 306 -2.23 29.58 7.34
N GLN A 307 -3.32 29.10 6.74
CA GLN A 307 -4.52 28.70 7.49
C GLN A 307 -4.38 27.31 8.10
N PHE A 308 -3.98 26.32 7.30
CA PHE A 308 -3.92 24.92 7.71
C PHE A 308 -2.69 24.55 8.56
N ILE A 309 -1.63 25.36 8.57
CA ILE A 309 -0.41 25.11 9.35
C ILE A 309 -0.25 26.09 10.52
N ILE A 310 -0.44 27.40 10.30
CA ILE A 310 -0.16 28.39 11.36
C ILE A 310 -1.23 28.35 12.46
N GLN A 311 -2.51 28.17 12.12
CA GLN A 311 -3.56 28.13 13.15
C GLN A 311 -3.41 26.91 14.08
N PRO A 312 -3.25 25.66 13.57
CA PRO A 312 -3.03 24.51 14.44
C PRO A 312 -1.69 24.58 15.19
N SER A 313 -0.64 25.13 14.60
CA SER A 313 0.65 25.28 15.29
C SER A 313 0.58 26.29 16.44
N ASN A 314 -0.20 27.37 16.32
CA ASN A 314 -0.47 28.28 17.44
C ASN A 314 -1.20 27.58 18.59
N PHE A 315 -2.13 26.69 18.28
CA PHE A 315 -2.82 25.86 19.27
C PHE A 315 -1.85 24.91 19.98
N ILE A 316 -1.04 24.14 19.25
CA ILE A 316 -0.02 23.25 19.82
C ILE A 316 0.99 24.02 20.66
N ARG A 317 1.48 25.15 20.15
CA ARG A 317 2.40 26.05 20.88
C ARG A 317 1.81 26.50 22.21
N HIS A 318 0.55 26.92 22.23
CA HIS A 318 -0.09 27.42 23.45
C HIS A 318 -0.21 26.33 24.51
N ILE A 319 -0.54 25.11 24.09
CA ILE A 319 -0.72 23.96 24.99
C ILE A 319 0.63 23.43 25.49
N MET A 320 1.56 23.17 24.58
CA MET A 320 2.85 22.54 24.92
C MET A 320 3.87 23.53 25.49
N GLY A 321 3.68 24.83 25.31
CA GLY A 321 4.67 25.83 25.72
C GLY A 321 5.95 25.82 24.87
N THR A 322 5.86 25.27 23.65
CA THR A 322 6.92 25.24 22.64
C THR A 322 7.02 26.57 21.88
N THR A 323 8.05 26.74 21.07
CA THR A 323 8.21 27.96 20.25
C THR A 323 7.42 27.88 18.94
N GLY A 324 7.20 29.02 18.30
CA GLY A 324 6.45 29.10 17.05
C GLY A 324 7.05 28.24 15.93
N PRO A 325 8.34 28.40 15.58
CA PRO A 325 8.96 27.65 14.50
C PRO A 325 8.94 26.13 14.68
N GLU A 326 9.21 25.62 15.89
CA GLU A 326 9.19 24.17 16.13
C GLU A 326 7.77 23.59 16.08
N ALA A 327 6.76 24.33 16.54
CA ALA A 327 5.36 23.92 16.43
C ALA A 327 4.85 23.97 14.98
N ILE A 328 5.25 24.99 14.21
CA ILE A 328 4.96 25.07 12.76
C ILE A 328 5.56 23.85 12.07
N ASN A 329 6.84 23.57 12.30
CA ASN A 329 7.49 22.43 11.67
C ASN A 329 6.85 21.08 12.05
N ALA A 330 6.43 20.90 13.31
CA ALA A 330 5.75 19.68 13.75
C ALA A 330 4.42 19.46 13.00
N ILE A 331 3.61 20.51 12.83
CA ILE A 331 2.37 20.43 12.03
C ILE A 331 2.68 20.21 10.56
N THR A 332 3.68 20.91 10.03
CA THR A 332 4.06 20.77 8.62
C THR A 332 4.52 19.35 8.28
N ASN A 333 5.27 18.70 9.17
CA ASN A 333 5.74 17.31 9.00
C ASN A 333 4.61 16.26 9.01
N ILE A 334 3.37 16.62 9.34
CA ILE A 334 2.20 15.74 9.14
C ILE A 334 1.95 15.53 7.64
N PHE A 335 2.24 16.54 6.82
CA PHE A 335 1.93 16.56 5.39
C PHE A 335 3.18 16.51 4.51
N LEU A 336 4.22 17.25 4.91
CA LEU A 336 5.47 17.40 4.16
C LEU A 336 6.56 16.49 4.71
N SER A 337 7.57 16.24 3.86
CA SER A 337 8.73 15.46 4.26
C SER A 337 9.67 16.23 5.20
N MET A 338 10.58 15.49 5.85
CA MET A 338 11.64 16.03 6.72
C MET A 338 12.56 17.08 6.07
N ASN A 339 12.59 17.14 4.73
CA ASN A 339 13.42 18.09 3.98
C ASN A 339 12.64 19.35 3.55
N GLU A 340 11.34 19.22 3.34
CA GLU A 340 10.47 20.30 2.86
C GLU A 340 9.92 21.13 4.02
N ALA A 341 9.56 20.48 5.14
CA ALA A 341 9.00 21.19 6.29
C ALA A 341 9.88 22.31 6.85
N PRO A 342 11.23 22.14 6.96
CA PRO A 342 12.11 23.20 7.40
C PRO A 342 12.13 24.44 6.48
N LEU A 343 11.75 24.31 5.20
CA LEU A 343 11.75 25.44 4.26
C LEU A 343 10.74 26.52 4.66
N LEU A 344 9.60 26.14 5.25
CA LEU A 344 8.58 27.09 5.73
C LEU A 344 9.07 27.95 6.90
N ILE A 345 10.09 27.49 7.62
CA ILE A 345 10.67 28.18 8.76
C ILE A 345 12.13 28.60 8.53
N LYS A 346 12.63 28.48 7.28
CA LYS A 346 13.99 28.81 6.87
C LYS A 346 14.49 30.17 7.38
N PRO A 347 13.69 31.27 7.36
CA PRO A 347 14.15 32.57 7.86
C PRO A 347 14.50 32.57 9.36
N TYR A 348 13.91 31.66 10.13
CA TYR A 348 14.08 31.58 11.58
C TYR A 348 15.19 30.62 11.99
N MET A 349 15.53 29.64 11.14
CA MET A 349 16.44 28.53 11.48
C MET A 349 17.83 28.96 11.96
N SER A 350 18.37 30.08 11.46
CA SER A 350 19.68 30.60 11.88
C SER A 350 19.69 31.09 13.33
N GLN A 351 18.53 31.51 13.84
CA GLN A 351 18.35 32.05 15.19
C GLN A 351 17.87 31.00 16.21
N MET A 352 17.58 29.78 15.76
CA MET A 352 17.00 28.73 16.60
C MET A 352 18.03 28.11 17.55
N THR A 353 17.58 27.71 18.73
CA THR A 353 18.41 26.98 19.71
C THR A 353 18.67 25.54 19.24
N ASN A 354 19.61 24.85 19.89
CA ASN A 354 19.89 23.44 19.58
C ASN A 354 18.69 22.53 19.90
N SER A 355 17.91 22.86 20.94
CA SER A 355 16.71 22.10 21.29
C SER A 355 15.62 22.27 20.23
N GLU A 356 15.43 23.48 19.71
CA GLU A 356 14.48 23.73 18.63
C GLU A 356 14.91 23.05 17.32
N LEU A 357 16.20 23.11 16.96
CA LEU A 357 16.71 22.38 15.79
C LEU A 357 16.59 20.86 15.94
N HIS A 358 16.89 20.33 17.13
CA HIS A 358 16.71 18.91 17.43
C HIS A 358 15.23 18.51 17.35
N ALA A 359 14.31 19.35 17.82
CA ALA A 359 12.87 19.11 17.69
C ALA A 359 12.40 19.07 16.23
N ILE A 360 12.97 19.91 15.36
CA ILE A 360 12.71 19.82 13.91
C ILE A 360 13.16 18.47 13.35
N MET A 361 14.38 18.03 13.71
CA MET A 361 14.93 16.75 13.23
C MET A 361 14.11 15.55 13.71
N VAL A 362 13.78 15.50 15.01
CA VAL A 362 12.98 14.41 15.60
C VAL A 362 11.60 14.33 14.94
N ASN A 363 10.92 15.47 14.73
CA ASN A 363 9.65 15.50 13.99
C ASN A 363 9.82 14.99 12.56
N GLY A 364 10.92 15.32 11.88
CA GLY A 364 11.19 14.84 10.54
C GLY A 364 11.33 13.32 10.47
N PHE A 365 12.01 12.72 11.45
CA PHE A 365 12.21 11.27 11.53
C PHE A 365 10.97 10.51 12.05
N ALA A 366 10.12 11.13 12.85
CA ALA A 366 8.93 10.51 13.44
C ALA A 366 7.73 10.44 12.48
N SER A 367 7.76 11.20 11.39
CA SER A 367 6.66 11.30 10.41
C SER A 367 7.07 10.76 9.05
N ILE A 368 6.07 10.47 8.22
CA ILE A 368 6.23 10.16 6.80
C ILE A 368 5.63 11.30 5.97
N ALA A 369 6.11 11.43 4.73
CA ALA A 369 5.55 12.40 3.79
C ALA A 369 4.30 11.81 3.11
N GLY A 370 3.30 12.66 2.85
CA GLY A 370 2.13 12.30 2.05
C GLY A 370 2.45 11.54 0.76
N PRO A 371 3.43 12.00 -0.07
CA PRO A 371 3.88 11.29 -1.28
C PRO A 371 4.23 9.80 -1.08
N VAL A 372 4.96 9.47 -0.02
CA VAL A 372 5.48 8.11 0.17
C VAL A 372 4.45 7.23 0.89
N MET A 373 3.55 7.84 1.66
CA MET A 373 2.44 7.16 2.33
C MET A 373 1.55 6.37 1.36
N VAL A 374 1.23 6.89 0.17
CA VAL A 374 0.43 6.14 -0.81
C VAL A 374 1.12 4.90 -1.33
N VAL A 375 2.44 4.91 -1.45
CA VAL A 375 3.14 3.70 -1.88
C VAL A 375 2.98 2.60 -0.83
N TYR A 376 3.00 2.96 0.46
CA TYR A 376 2.70 2.00 1.52
C TYR A 376 1.25 1.52 1.49
N ILE A 377 0.31 2.41 1.12
CA ILE A 377 -1.09 2.02 0.88
C ILE A 377 -1.20 1.01 -0.26
N THR A 378 -0.45 1.19 -1.35
CA THR A 378 -0.42 0.22 -2.46
C THR A 378 0.19 -1.14 -2.07
N PHE A 379 0.98 -1.20 -1.01
CA PHE A 379 1.45 -2.47 -0.44
C PHE A 379 0.39 -3.18 0.41
N GLY A 380 -0.80 -2.61 0.58
CA GLY A 380 -1.89 -3.20 1.37
C GLY A 380 -1.99 -2.66 2.80
N VAL A 381 -1.22 -1.62 3.15
CA VAL A 381 -1.31 -0.98 4.47
C VAL A 381 -2.53 -0.05 4.50
N PRO A 382 -3.38 -0.14 5.52
CA PRO A 382 -4.61 0.67 5.58
C PRO A 382 -4.30 2.17 5.73
N ALA A 383 -4.86 2.97 4.82
CA ALA A 383 -4.59 4.41 4.68
C ALA A 383 -4.97 5.25 5.91
N ASN A 384 -6.10 4.91 6.54
CA ASN A 384 -6.57 5.55 7.75
C ASN A 384 -5.54 5.47 8.88
N HIS A 385 -4.93 4.30 9.10
CA HIS A 385 -3.93 4.10 10.16
C HIS A 385 -2.64 4.87 9.91
N LEU A 386 -2.18 4.97 8.65
CA LEU A 386 -1.01 5.77 8.30
C LEU A 386 -1.24 7.27 8.54
N LEU A 387 -2.40 7.78 8.13
CA LEU A 387 -2.77 9.18 8.36
C LEU A 387 -2.89 9.52 9.84
N ILE A 388 -3.57 8.67 10.61
CA ILE A 388 -3.71 8.84 12.05
C ILE A 388 -2.33 8.81 12.73
N ALA A 389 -1.44 7.90 12.31
CA ALA A 389 -0.08 7.82 12.82
C ALA A 389 0.69 9.14 12.58
N CYS A 390 0.62 9.73 11.39
CA CYS A 390 1.27 11.02 11.09
C CYS A 390 0.79 12.15 12.02
N VAL A 391 -0.52 12.26 12.24
CA VAL A 391 -1.11 13.29 13.13
C VAL A 391 -0.68 13.07 14.58
N MET A 392 -0.67 11.82 15.04
CA MET A 392 -0.23 11.46 16.39
C MET A 392 1.28 11.65 16.61
N SER A 393 2.10 11.47 15.57
CA SER A 393 3.55 11.60 15.63
C SER A 393 4.00 13.03 15.93
N ALA A 394 3.29 14.08 15.47
CA ALA A 394 3.69 15.47 15.70
C ALA A 394 3.82 15.86 17.19
N PRO A 395 2.78 15.70 18.05
CA PRO A 395 2.90 15.99 19.47
C PRO A 395 3.81 14.99 20.20
N ALA A 396 3.86 13.72 19.77
CA ALA A 396 4.74 12.70 20.34
C ALA A 396 6.21 13.05 20.13
N ALA A 397 6.58 13.42 18.91
CA ALA A 397 7.92 13.79 18.52
C ALA A 397 8.40 15.06 19.23
N LEU A 398 7.53 16.05 19.40
CA LEU A 398 7.84 17.22 20.23
C LEU A 398 8.09 16.84 21.70
N ALA A 399 7.28 15.96 22.28
CA ALA A 399 7.49 15.47 23.65
C ALA A 399 8.84 14.75 23.78
N ILE A 400 9.12 13.78 22.90
CA ILE A 400 10.37 13.00 22.91
C ILE A 400 11.59 13.90 22.65
N ALA A 401 11.50 14.84 21.71
CA ALA A 401 12.58 15.78 21.42
C ALA A 401 12.95 16.64 22.63
N LYS A 402 11.95 17.08 23.42
CA LYS A 402 12.17 17.90 24.61
C LYS A 402 12.65 17.09 25.82
N ILE A 403 12.55 15.75 25.80
CA ILE A 403 13.23 14.86 26.76
C ILE A 403 14.70 14.70 26.37
N ILE A 404 14.98 14.30 25.12
CA ILE A 404 16.33 13.97 24.66
C ILE A 404 17.21 15.23 24.62
N TYR A 405 16.67 16.35 24.12
CA TYR A 405 17.38 17.62 24.03
C TYR A 405 16.55 18.75 24.64
N PRO A 406 16.55 18.90 25.98
CA PRO A 406 15.74 19.92 26.67
C PRO A 406 16.15 21.36 26.33
N GLU A 407 15.20 22.28 26.45
CA GLU A 407 15.44 23.70 26.19
C GLU A 407 16.28 24.34 27.31
N THR A 408 17.55 24.62 27.04
CA THR A 408 18.47 25.23 28.02
C THR A 408 18.72 26.72 27.84
N LYS A 409 18.52 27.24 26.63
CA LYS A 409 18.71 28.66 26.30
C LYS A 409 17.35 29.34 26.19
N GLN A 410 17.27 30.66 26.44
CA GLN A 410 16.06 31.40 26.08
C GLN A 410 15.99 31.48 24.56
N ALA A 411 14.93 30.91 23.98
CA ALA A 411 14.70 31.00 22.55
C ALA A 411 14.39 32.47 22.17
N PRO A 412 15.13 33.06 21.21
CA PRO A 412 14.91 34.44 20.78
C PRO A 412 13.46 34.70 20.31
N LEU A 413 12.79 33.65 19.82
CA LEU A 413 11.46 33.68 19.20
C LEU A 413 10.32 33.32 20.19
N ALA A 414 10.61 33.16 21.48
CA ALA A 414 9.63 32.78 22.50
C ALA A 414 8.50 33.82 22.70
N LYS A 415 8.80 35.12 22.50
CA LYS A 415 7.85 36.23 22.71
C LYS A 415 6.88 36.50 21.56
N GLY A 416 6.89 35.69 20.50
CA GLY A 416 5.96 35.82 19.38
C GLY A 416 6.69 36.01 18.05
N ILE A 417 6.14 35.40 17.00
CA ILE A 417 6.54 35.68 15.63
C ILE A 417 5.96 37.06 15.31
N LYS A 418 6.78 38.09 15.08
CA LYS A 418 6.28 39.33 14.46
C LYS A 418 5.52 38.91 13.21
N LYS A 419 4.25 39.32 13.12
CA LYS A 419 3.22 38.86 12.19
C LYS A 419 3.58 39.19 10.73
N THR A 420 4.58 38.53 10.19
CA THR A 420 4.99 38.61 8.78
C THR A 420 5.64 37.28 8.41
N LEU A 421 4.83 36.22 8.26
CA LEU A 421 5.18 35.27 7.21
C LEU A 421 5.00 36.09 5.94
N HIS A 422 6.11 36.40 5.25
CA HIS A 422 6.10 37.25 4.06
C HIS A 422 4.99 36.81 3.10
N SER A 423 4.37 37.77 2.42
CA SER A 423 3.58 37.50 1.21
C SER A 423 4.37 36.54 0.32
N SER A 424 3.68 35.60 -0.35
CA SER A 424 4.37 34.57 -1.12
C SER A 424 5.44 35.19 -2.02
N PRO A 425 6.65 34.63 -2.10
CA PRO A 425 7.71 35.18 -2.94
C PRO A 425 7.35 35.12 -4.44
N PHE A 426 6.30 34.38 -4.80
CA PHE A 426 5.83 34.19 -6.16
C PHE A 426 4.88 35.31 -6.59
N THR A 427 5.06 35.80 -7.81
CA THR A 427 4.19 36.83 -8.41
C THR A 427 2.86 36.27 -8.88
N ASN A 428 2.83 35.01 -9.33
CA ASN A 428 1.63 34.35 -9.83
C ASN A 428 1.62 32.84 -9.53
N LEU A 429 0.44 32.23 -9.72
CA LEU A 429 0.20 30.81 -9.43
C LEU A 429 1.08 29.86 -10.26
N ILE A 430 1.33 30.18 -11.53
CA ILE A 430 2.12 29.34 -12.45
C ILE A 430 3.60 29.40 -12.06
N GLU A 431 4.09 30.57 -11.68
CA GLU A 431 5.42 30.74 -11.13
C GLU A 431 5.59 29.92 -9.85
N ALA A 432 4.63 29.99 -8.92
CA ALA A 432 4.66 29.17 -7.71
C ALA A 432 4.73 27.68 -8.02
N ALA A 433 3.91 27.21 -8.98
CA ALA A 433 3.92 25.82 -9.42
C ALA A 433 5.27 25.41 -10.04
N THR A 434 5.84 26.26 -10.90
CA THR A 434 7.07 26.00 -11.65
C THR A 434 8.28 26.01 -10.74
N VAL A 435 8.38 27.01 -9.87
CA VAL A 435 9.48 27.10 -8.89
C VAL A 435 9.41 25.93 -7.92
N GLY A 436 8.22 25.57 -7.42
CA GLY A 436 8.06 24.37 -6.59
C GLY A 436 8.50 23.09 -7.28
N ALA A 437 8.19 22.91 -8.58
CA ALA A 437 8.66 21.76 -9.34
C ALA A 437 10.20 21.75 -9.53
N LEU A 438 10.82 22.91 -9.79
CA LEU A 438 12.27 23.03 -9.94
C LEU A 438 13.03 22.82 -8.62
N GLU A 439 12.47 23.28 -7.50
CA GLU A 439 13.03 23.05 -6.16
C GLU A 439 13.04 21.56 -5.78
N ALA A 440 12.18 20.74 -6.39
CA ALA A 440 12.17 19.29 -6.21
C ALA A 440 13.36 18.58 -6.87
N ILE A 441 14.05 19.19 -7.84
CA ILE A 441 15.20 18.56 -8.54
C ILE A 441 16.33 18.20 -7.57
N PRO A 442 16.92 19.13 -6.79
CA PRO A 442 17.98 18.79 -5.85
C PRO A 442 17.52 17.81 -4.77
N LEU A 443 16.23 17.84 -4.41
CA LEU A 443 15.62 16.90 -3.47
C LEU A 443 15.59 15.48 -4.07
N CYS A 444 15.07 15.32 -5.29
CA CYS A 444 15.03 14.03 -5.99
C CYS A 444 16.43 13.47 -6.23
N ALA A 445 17.36 14.30 -6.70
CA ALA A 445 18.75 13.90 -6.89
C ALA A 445 19.39 13.44 -5.57
N GLY A 446 19.15 14.18 -4.48
CA GLY A 446 19.60 13.82 -3.14
C GLY A 446 19.04 12.47 -2.67
N ILE A 447 17.76 12.19 -2.91
CA ILE A 447 17.13 10.91 -2.58
C ILE A 447 17.80 9.77 -3.36
N ILE A 448 17.93 9.89 -4.68
CA ILE A 448 18.51 8.82 -5.53
C ILE A 448 19.96 8.53 -5.14
N VAL A 449 20.80 9.57 -5.10
CA VAL A 449 22.25 9.40 -4.89
C VAL A 449 22.53 8.84 -3.50
N ASN A 450 21.82 9.32 -2.46
CA ASN A 450 21.99 8.79 -1.12
C ASN A 450 21.50 7.34 -1.01
N LEU A 451 20.34 6.99 -1.58
CA LEU A 451 19.85 5.60 -1.57
C LEU A 451 20.82 4.65 -2.29
N MET A 452 21.35 5.05 -3.45
CA MET A 452 22.37 4.26 -4.16
C MET A 452 23.63 4.05 -3.31
N ALA A 453 24.13 5.10 -2.67
CA ALA A 453 25.32 5.04 -1.82
C ALA A 453 25.09 4.13 -0.60
N PHE A 454 24.00 4.35 0.15
CA PHE A 454 23.71 3.60 1.37
C PHE A 454 23.40 2.12 1.10
N LEU A 455 22.62 1.78 0.07
CA LEU A 455 22.36 0.39 -0.29
C LEU A 455 23.63 -0.34 -0.73
N SER A 456 24.53 0.36 -1.43
CA SER A 456 25.84 -0.19 -1.80
C SER A 456 26.72 -0.45 -0.58
N ILE A 457 26.80 0.51 0.35
CA ILE A 457 27.54 0.36 1.62
C ILE A 457 26.95 -0.79 2.46
N PHE A 458 25.62 -0.89 2.53
CA PHE A 458 24.95 -1.99 3.22
C PHE A 458 25.29 -3.36 2.62
N SER A 459 25.35 -3.48 1.30
CA SER A 459 25.80 -4.70 0.62
C SER A 459 27.24 -5.10 0.99
N VAL A 460 28.12 -4.11 1.17
CA VAL A 460 29.50 -4.36 1.67
C VAL A 460 29.47 -4.92 3.09
N PHE A 461 28.69 -4.34 4.00
CA PHE A 461 28.53 -4.86 5.35
C PHE A 461 28.00 -6.29 5.36
N ASN A 462 27.00 -6.60 4.53
CA ASN A 462 26.47 -7.96 4.39
C ASN A 462 27.55 -8.94 3.93
N ARG A 463 28.35 -8.58 2.92
CA ARG A 463 29.46 -9.42 2.46
C ARG A 463 30.50 -9.68 3.55
N ILE A 464 30.80 -8.67 4.38
CA ILE A 464 31.70 -8.82 5.54
C ILE A 464 31.10 -9.77 6.57
N LEU A 465 29.82 -9.65 6.89
CA LEU A 465 29.13 -10.54 7.83
C LEU A 465 29.05 -11.98 7.30
N THR A 466 28.73 -12.17 6.02
CA THR A 466 28.75 -13.50 5.36
C THR A 466 30.15 -14.11 5.44
N TRP A 467 31.19 -13.31 5.15
CA TRP A 467 32.58 -13.76 5.27
C TRP A 467 32.94 -14.18 6.70
N LEU A 468 32.52 -13.41 7.72
CA LEU A 468 32.70 -13.77 9.13
C LEU A 468 31.94 -15.05 9.49
N GLY A 469 30.72 -15.22 8.99
CA GLY A 469 29.90 -16.42 9.18
C GLY A 469 30.58 -17.68 8.64
N HIS A 470 31.18 -17.60 7.45
CA HIS A 470 31.95 -18.71 6.87
C HIS A 470 33.16 -19.10 7.74
N ARG A 471 33.78 -18.16 8.47
CA ARG A 471 34.91 -18.46 9.38
C ARG A 471 34.50 -19.24 10.63
N ILE A 472 33.23 -19.19 11.02
CA ILE A 472 32.69 -19.91 12.19
C ILE A 472 32.19 -21.32 11.79
N GLY A 473 32.37 -21.73 10.53
CA GLY A 473 32.01 -23.07 10.05
C GLY A 473 30.58 -23.20 9.52
N MET A 474 29.97 -22.08 9.09
CA MET A 474 28.63 -22.07 8.49
C MET A 474 28.70 -22.47 7.01
N ALA A 475 27.93 -23.49 6.61
CA ALA A 475 28.05 -24.17 5.31
C ALA A 475 27.15 -23.62 4.18
N GLN A 476 26.48 -22.48 4.36
CA GLN A 476 25.62 -21.88 3.32
C GLN A 476 25.85 -20.37 3.17
N ASP A 477 25.92 -19.92 1.91
CA ASP A 477 26.16 -18.54 1.52
C ASP A 477 24.98 -17.63 1.95
N LEU A 478 25.21 -16.83 3.00
CA LEU A 478 24.29 -15.76 3.44
C LEU A 478 24.13 -14.73 2.31
N THR A 479 23.00 -14.76 1.59
CA THR A 479 22.56 -13.68 0.71
C THR A 479 21.06 -13.38 0.87
N PHE A 480 20.71 -12.12 0.58
CA PHE A 480 19.51 -11.40 1.00
C PHE A 480 18.17 -11.86 0.37
N GLU A 481 18.17 -12.86 -0.51
CA GLU A 481 16.98 -13.28 -1.28
C GLU A 481 16.64 -14.79 -1.19
N GLY A 482 17.43 -15.58 -0.47
CA GLY A 482 17.20 -17.02 -0.33
C GLY A 482 16.30 -17.37 0.86
N SER A 483 15.09 -17.84 0.60
CA SER A 483 14.31 -18.63 1.56
C SER A 483 15.18 -19.77 2.11
N VAL A 484 15.34 -19.90 3.45
CA VAL A 484 15.39 -21.18 4.24
C VAL A 484 16.03 -21.02 5.65
N CYS A 485 15.45 -21.77 6.61
CA CYS A 485 15.89 -22.23 7.93
C CYS A 485 15.96 -21.23 9.12
N PHE A 486 15.12 -21.50 10.14
CA PHE A 486 14.97 -20.79 11.42
C PHE A 486 16.21 -20.92 12.33
N VAL A 487 17.07 -21.92 12.12
CA VAL A 487 18.28 -22.14 12.92
C VAL A 487 19.53 -21.48 12.30
N LEU A 488 19.51 -21.19 10.99
CA LEU A 488 20.63 -20.58 10.25
C LEU A 488 20.49 -19.05 10.09
N ARG A 489 19.40 -18.45 10.57
CA ARG A 489 19.10 -17.01 10.53
C ARG A 489 19.90 -16.17 11.54
N LEU A 490 20.80 -16.80 12.32
CA LEU A 490 21.38 -16.26 13.56
C LEU A 490 22.31 -15.04 13.42
N TYR A 491 22.76 -14.66 12.21
CA TYR A 491 23.90 -13.73 12.05
C TYR A 491 23.72 -12.59 11.02
N THR A 492 22.53 -12.40 10.44
CA THR A 492 22.22 -11.17 9.68
C THR A 492 21.83 -10.04 10.63
N ALA A 493 22.15 -8.78 10.27
CA ALA A 493 21.84 -7.60 11.09
C ALA A 493 20.35 -7.56 11.52
N GLU A 494 19.45 -8.04 10.66
CA GLU A 494 18.01 -8.13 10.91
C GLU A 494 17.64 -8.95 12.15
N LEU A 495 18.28 -10.10 12.40
CA LEU A 495 17.99 -10.90 13.59
C LEU A 495 18.63 -10.28 14.84
N ILE A 496 19.82 -9.70 14.75
CA ILE A 496 20.45 -8.99 15.87
C ILE A 496 19.54 -7.84 16.34
N PHE A 497 19.03 -7.05 15.38
CA PHE A 497 18.03 -6.04 15.67
C PHE A 497 16.70 -6.65 16.12
N ALA A 498 16.24 -7.78 15.57
CA ALA A 498 15.01 -8.43 16.03
C ALA A 498 15.09 -8.89 17.48
N TYR A 499 16.20 -9.48 17.94
CA TYR A 499 16.40 -9.87 19.34
C TYR A 499 16.59 -8.64 20.25
N LEU A 500 17.36 -7.64 19.81
CA LEU A 500 17.56 -6.41 20.57
C LEU A 500 16.26 -5.63 20.76
N LEU A 501 15.46 -5.55 19.69
CA LEU A 501 14.21 -4.82 19.63
C LEU A 501 13.01 -5.67 20.07
N TRP A 502 13.20 -6.97 20.36
CA TRP A 502 12.14 -7.84 20.87
C TRP A 502 11.50 -7.26 22.14
N LEU A 503 12.32 -6.76 23.07
CA LEU A 503 11.84 -6.13 24.30
C LEU A 503 11.03 -4.85 24.03
N LEU A 504 11.44 -4.07 23.02
CA LEU A 504 10.72 -2.87 22.62
C LEU A 504 9.41 -3.24 21.90
N ALA A 505 9.41 -4.27 21.06
CA ALA A 505 8.22 -4.80 20.40
C ALA A 505 7.19 -5.31 21.41
N PHE A 506 7.64 -6.09 22.39
CA PHE A 506 6.80 -6.53 23.49
C PHE A 506 6.26 -5.33 24.29
N GLY A 507 7.11 -4.34 24.59
CA GLY A 507 6.70 -3.10 25.25
C GLY A 507 5.63 -2.30 24.50
N MET A 508 5.57 -2.38 23.17
CA MET A 508 4.49 -1.75 22.39
C MET A 508 3.13 -2.43 22.56
N GLY A 509 3.08 -3.61 23.17
CA GLY A 509 1.85 -4.42 23.33
C GLY A 509 1.72 -5.54 22.28
N VAL A 510 2.77 -5.81 21.50
CA VAL A 510 2.78 -6.91 20.52
C VAL A 510 2.73 -8.26 21.26
N PRO A 511 1.91 -9.23 20.82
CA PRO A 511 1.93 -10.59 21.35
C PRO A 511 3.32 -11.22 21.25
N ALA A 512 3.75 -11.97 22.27
CA ALA A 512 5.10 -12.54 22.34
C ALA A 512 5.49 -13.39 21.12
N GLU A 513 4.51 -14.04 20.50
CA GLU A 513 4.61 -14.84 19.27
C GLU A 513 4.94 -13.99 18.03
N ASP A 514 4.47 -12.74 17.98
CA ASP A 514 4.68 -11.80 16.88
C ASP A 514 5.87 -10.87 17.11
N CYS A 515 6.35 -10.72 18.35
CA CYS A 515 7.42 -9.79 18.72
C CYS A 515 8.69 -9.95 17.87
N PHE A 516 9.06 -11.18 17.50
CA PHE A 516 10.22 -11.41 16.64
C PHE A 516 10.02 -10.84 15.23
N LYS A 517 8.84 -11.05 14.62
CA LYS A 517 8.52 -10.53 13.29
C LYS A 517 8.45 -9.00 13.29
N VAL A 518 7.86 -8.41 14.34
CA VAL A 518 7.82 -6.95 14.49
C VAL A 518 9.22 -6.39 14.73
N GLY A 519 10.04 -7.04 15.55
CA GLY A 519 11.45 -6.69 15.74
C GLY A 519 12.25 -6.72 14.44
N GLU A 520 12.03 -7.74 13.60
CA GLU A 520 12.62 -7.86 12.26
C GLU A 520 12.20 -6.68 11.36
N LEU A 521 10.89 -6.37 11.30
CA LEU A 521 10.37 -5.25 10.52
C LEU A 521 10.97 -3.90 10.95
N VAL A 522 11.06 -3.64 12.26
CA VAL A 522 11.64 -2.41 12.80
C VAL A 522 13.16 -2.36 12.55
N GLY A 523 13.84 -3.49 12.61
CA GLY A 523 15.26 -3.62 12.25
C GLY A 523 15.50 -3.27 10.78
N ILE A 524 14.71 -3.87 9.88
CA ILE A 524 14.73 -3.57 8.43
C ILE A 524 14.51 -2.08 8.20
N LYS A 525 13.49 -1.48 8.84
CA LYS A 525 13.24 -0.04 8.75
C LYS A 525 14.47 0.77 9.14
N THR A 526 15.04 0.49 10.31
CA THR A 526 16.08 1.32 10.91
C THR A 526 17.38 1.28 10.11
N VAL A 527 17.75 0.11 9.61
CA VAL A 527 19.03 -0.10 8.90
C VAL A 527 18.92 0.22 7.42
N LEU A 528 17.82 -0.20 6.78
CA LEU A 528 17.63 -0.08 5.33
C LEU A 528 16.75 1.11 4.99
N SER A 529 15.44 0.90 5.06
CA SER A 529 14.43 1.91 4.81
C SER A 529 13.07 1.41 5.26
N GLU A 530 12.22 2.35 5.61
CA GLU A 530 10.81 2.10 5.89
C GLU A 530 10.08 1.51 4.67
N PHE A 531 10.53 1.81 3.44
CA PHE A 531 9.93 1.29 2.21
C PHE A 531 10.03 -0.24 2.11
N ILE A 532 11.22 -0.79 2.37
CA ILE A 532 11.42 -2.25 2.34
C ILE A 532 10.63 -2.90 3.49
N ALA A 533 10.61 -2.26 4.66
CA ALA A 533 9.82 -2.73 5.81
C ALA A 533 8.30 -2.73 5.52
N PHE A 534 7.77 -1.70 4.87
CA PHE A 534 6.34 -1.63 4.52
C PHE A 534 5.98 -2.61 3.39
N LYS A 535 6.86 -2.83 2.41
CA LYS A 535 6.66 -3.89 1.39
C LYS A 535 6.55 -5.26 2.06
N ARG A 536 7.44 -5.53 3.03
CA ARG A 536 7.44 -6.75 3.83
C ARG A 536 6.18 -6.89 4.68
N LEU A 537 5.75 -5.81 5.33
CA LEU A 537 4.52 -5.79 6.12
C LEU A 537 3.29 -6.03 5.23
N GLY A 538 3.25 -5.46 4.02
CA GLY A 538 2.20 -5.69 3.03
C GLY A 538 2.01 -7.17 2.70
N GLN A 539 3.11 -7.87 2.42
CA GLN A 539 3.11 -9.32 2.20
C GLN A 539 2.59 -10.10 3.42
N LEU A 540 2.99 -9.72 4.63
CA LEU A 540 2.50 -10.35 5.86
C LEU A 540 1.00 -10.10 6.09
N ILE A 541 0.49 -8.92 5.72
CA ILE A 541 -0.95 -8.61 5.79
C ILE A 541 -1.73 -9.51 4.82
N GLU A 542 -1.25 -9.64 3.58
CA GLU A 542 -1.86 -10.53 2.59
C GLU A 542 -1.83 -11.99 3.07
N ASP A 543 -0.67 -12.50 3.49
CA ASP A 543 -0.49 -13.86 4.01
C ASP A 543 -1.41 -14.14 5.21
N SER A 544 -1.63 -13.16 6.08
CA SER A 544 -2.53 -13.28 7.24
C SER A 544 -3.99 -13.39 6.82
N SER A 545 -4.43 -12.56 5.86
CA SER A 545 -5.81 -12.63 5.34
C SER A 545 -6.13 -13.98 4.70
N VAL A 546 -5.13 -14.56 4.04
CA VAL A 546 -5.19 -15.89 3.44
C VAL A 546 -5.29 -16.93 4.55
N TYR A 547 -4.39 -16.89 5.54
CA TYR A 547 -4.39 -17.81 6.69
C TYR A 547 -5.73 -17.83 7.44
N ASP A 548 -6.31 -16.67 7.76
CA ASP A 548 -7.58 -16.55 8.51
C ASP A 548 -8.75 -17.16 7.74
N SER A 549 -8.76 -17.01 6.42
CA SER A 549 -9.79 -17.59 5.54
C SER A 549 -9.76 -19.13 5.54
N PHE A 550 -8.58 -19.72 5.70
CA PHE A 550 -8.39 -21.18 5.74
C PHE A 550 -8.54 -21.77 7.15
N HIS A 551 -8.08 -21.06 8.18
CA HIS A 551 -8.22 -21.48 9.58
C HIS A 551 -9.70 -21.59 9.98
N ASN A 552 -10.53 -20.62 9.56
CA ASN A 552 -11.97 -20.66 9.79
C ASN A 552 -12.68 -21.83 9.09
N LYS A 553 -12.08 -22.39 8.04
CA LYS A 553 -12.59 -23.57 7.30
C LYS A 553 -12.06 -24.90 7.84
N SER A 554 -11.27 -24.90 8.91
CA SER A 554 -10.69 -26.12 9.54
C SER A 554 -9.83 -26.99 8.59
N LEU A 555 -9.17 -26.37 7.62
CA LEU A 555 -8.29 -27.07 6.66
C LEU A 555 -6.91 -27.36 7.27
N PRO A 556 -6.19 -28.42 6.82
CA PRO A 556 -4.90 -28.81 7.39
C PRO A 556 -3.80 -27.79 7.06
N VAL A 557 -3.16 -27.28 8.12
CA VAL A 557 -2.04 -26.34 8.07
C VAL A 557 -0.76 -27.03 8.55
N THR A 558 0.31 -26.97 7.76
CA THR A 558 1.62 -27.52 8.13
C THR A 558 2.62 -26.40 8.40
N TYR A 559 3.21 -26.40 9.59
CA TYR A 559 4.25 -25.45 9.98
C TYR A 559 5.63 -26.04 9.68
N LEU A 560 6.42 -25.36 8.85
CA LEU A 560 7.78 -25.77 8.55
C LEU A 560 8.77 -25.18 9.57
N ALA A 561 9.88 -25.90 9.79
CA ALA A 561 10.96 -25.46 10.68
C ALA A 561 11.71 -24.21 10.21
N ASN A 562 11.37 -23.64 9.05
CA ASN A 562 11.88 -22.35 8.56
C ASN A 562 10.93 -21.17 8.89
N GLY A 563 9.78 -21.43 9.53
CA GLY A 563 8.75 -20.42 9.84
C GLY A 563 7.72 -20.18 8.74
N SER A 564 7.88 -20.79 7.56
CA SER A 564 6.86 -20.72 6.50
C SER A 564 5.71 -21.69 6.76
N ILE A 565 4.52 -21.33 6.29
CA ILE A 565 3.31 -22.12 6.52
C ILE A 565 2.85 -22.69 5.17
N ILE A 566 2.66 -24.00 5.11
CA ILE A 566 2.03 -24.64 3.95
C ILE A 566 0.56 -24.83 4.28
N ILE A 567 -0.30 -24.21 3.48
CA ILE A 567 -1.74 -24.43 3.51
C ILE A 567 -2.09 -25.39 2.39
N THR A 568 -2.77 -26.47 2.75
CA THR A 568 -3.20 -27.55 1.85
C THR A 568 -4.71 -27.43 1.65
N ASP A 569 -5.14 -26.92 0.49
CA ASP A 569 -6.57 -26.74 0.16
C ASP A 569 -7.15 -27.96 -0.59
N GLY A 570 -6.70 -29.17 -0.26
CA GLY A 570 -7.09 -30.41 -0.94
C GLY A 570 -6.69 -30.54 -2.42
N LEU A 571 -6.43 -29.44 -3.13
CA LEU A 571 -6.11 -29.34 -4.56
C LEU A 571 -4.80 -28.59 -4.86
N SER A 572 -4.37 -27.67 -3.98
CA SER A 572 -3.11 -26.92 -4.14
C SER A 572 -2.40 -26.67 -2.80
N ASN A 573 -1.07 -26.60 -2.85
CA ASN A 573 -0.21 -26.24 -1.71
C ASN A 573 0.21 -24.78 -1.86
N ARG A 574 -0.35 -23.89 -1.03
CA ARG A 574 0.10 -22.50 -0.97
C ARG A 574 1.12 -22.34 0.15
N THR A 575 2.31 -21.88 -0.18
CA THR A 575 3.38 -21.60 0.80
C THR A 575 3.35 -20.12 1.19
N LEU A 576 2.98 -19.84 2.44
CA LEU A 576 3.17 -18.53 3.05
C LEU A 576 4.63 -18.41 3.49
N GLN A 577 5.44 -17.75 2.66
CA GLN A 577 6.90 -17.70 2.82
C GLN A 577 7.32 -17.05 4.15
N TYR A 578 6.54 -16.10 4.64
CA TYR A 578 6.86 -15.29 5.83
C TYR A 578 5.92 -15.52 7.00
N GLY A 579 4.91 -16.38 6.82
CA GLY A 579 3.87 -16.70 7.79
C GLY A 579 2.84 -15.57 7.94
N PHE A 580 2.01 -15.64 8.98
CA PHE A 580 1.03 -14.59 9.30
C PHE A 580 1.56 -13.64 10.39
N LEU A 581 0.92 -12.49 10.58
CA LEU A 581 1.19 -11.52 11.63
C LEU A 581 -0.15 -11.00 12.16
N HIS A 582 -0.43 -11.14 13.46
CA HIS A 582 -1.65 -10.59 14.04
C HIS A 582 -1.52 -9.10 14.37
N ALA A 583 -0.32 -8.67 14.80
CA ALA A 583 -0.03 -7.28 15.18
C ALA A 583 0.20 -6.32 13.98
N THR A 584 -0.64 -6.39 12.94
CA THR A 584 -0.50 -5.58 11.71
C THR A 584 -0.67 -4.09 11.97
N VAL A 585 -1.65 -3.71 12.81
CA VAL A 585 -1.91 -2.32 13.19
C VAL A 585 -0.73 -1.75 13.95
N ILE A 586 -0.30 -2.37 15.05
CA ILE A 586 0.86 -1.90 15.85
C ILE A 586 2.10 -1.74 14.98
N SER A 587 2.36 -2.73 14.10
CA SER A 587 3.48 -2.69 13.17
C SER A 587 3.39 -1.50 12.21
N SER A 588 2.20 -1.17 11.72
CA SER A 588 2.00 -0.03 10.81
C SER A 588 2.37 1.31 11.48
N TYR A 589 2.02 1.49 12.77
CA TYR A 589 2.39 2.69 13.54
C TYR A 589 3.88 2.70 13.89
N ALA A 590 4.44 1.56 14.32
CA ALA A 590 5.87 1.46 14.64
C ALA A 590 6.76 1.72 13.41
N LEU A 591 6.28 1.32 12.22
CA LEU A 591 6.98 1.54 10.96
C LEU A 591 6.79 2.96 10.41
N CYS A 592 5.74 3.67 10.79
CA CYS A 592 5.47 5.04 10.35
C CYS A 592 6.58 6.00 10.85
N GLY A 593 7.46 6.42 9.95
CA GLY A 593 8.47 7.46 10.18
C GLY A 593 9.73 7.24 9.34
N PHE A 594 10.40 8.33 8.93
CA PHE A 594 11.66 8.28 8.17
C PHE A 594 12.90 7.94 9.01
N ALA A 595 12.76 7.51 10.25
CA ALA A 595 13.88 7.19 11.13
C ALA A 595 14.68 5.96 10.63
N ASN A 596 15.70 6.21 9.81
CA ASN A 596 16.63 5.21 9.31
C ASN A 596 18.00 5.83 8.95
N VAL A 597 19.01 4.98 8.78
CA VAL A 597 20.40 5.40 8.50
C VAL A 597 20.52 6.21 7.20
N GLY A 598 19.78 5.85 6.15
CA GLY A 598 19.79 6.60 4.89
C GLY A 598 19.23 8.02 5.03
N SER A 599 18.13 8.15 5.77
CA SER A 599 17.47 9.41 6.08
C SER A 599 18.34 10.35 6.91
N VAL A 600 19.24 9.83 7.75
CA VAL A 600 20.24 10.64 8.46
C VAL A 600 21.12 11.40 7.47
N GLY A 601 21.60 10.73 6.43
CA GLY A 601 22.41 11.36 5.38
C GLY A 601 21.63 12.41 4.58
N ILE A 602 20.38 12.09 4.22
CA ILE A 602 19.48 12.99 3.50
C ILE A 602 19.22 14.27 4.33
N LEU A 603 18.77 14.11 5.57
CA LEU A 603 18.44 15.24 6.46
C LEU A 603 19.67 16.09 6.74
N LEU A 604 20.81 15.47 7.05
CA LEU A 604 22.05 16.19 7.33
C LEU A 604 22.54 16.96 6.11
N GLY A 605 22.45 16.37 4.91
CA GLY A 605 22.80 17.04 3.65
C GLY A 605 21.94 18.28 3.40
N THR A 606 20.64 18.21 3.66
CA THR A 606 19.72 19.36 3.54
C THR A 606 20.03 20.44 4.58
N PHE A 607 20.20 20.06 5.85
CA PHE A 607 20.40 21.03 6.94
C PHE A 607 21.74 21.73 6.87
N ILE A 608 22.80 21.04 6.43
CA ILE A 608 24.12 21.67 6.21
C ILE A 608 24.04 22.72 5.10
N LYS A 609 23.25 22.48 4.05
CA LYS A 609 23.03 23.48 3.00
C LYS A 609 22.23 24.69 3.50
N LEU A 610 21.24 24.47 4.37
CA LEU A 610 20.43 25.54 4.95
C LEU A 610 21.19 26.34 6.02
N LEU A 611 22.06 25.70 6.80
CA LEU A 611 22.79 26.28 7.93
C LEU A 611 24.28 25.87 7.91
N PRO A 612 25.07 26.35 6.93
CA PRO A 612 26.46 25.92 6.77
C PRO A 612 27.33 26.24 7.99
N HIS A 613 27.05 27.37 8.64
CA HIS A 613 27.73 27.82 9.86
C HIS A 613 27.45 26.93 11.09
N ARG A 614 26.44 26.05 11.06
CA ARG A 614 26.04 25.18 12.17
C ARG A 614 26.31 23.70 11.93
N ARG A 615 27.09 23.35 10.90
CA ARG A 615 27.40 21.97 10.50
C ARG A 615 27.82 21.05 11.66
N LYS A 616 28.66 21.55 12.58
CA LYS A 616 29.14 20.79 13.73
C LYS A 616 28.02 20.43 14.71
N ASP A 617 27.12 21.39 14.97
CA ASP A 617 25.96 21.14 15.84
C ASP A 617 25.01 20.12 15.21
N LEU A 618 24.72 20.31 13.92
CA LEU A 618 23.78 19.47 13.15
C LEU A 618 24.24 18.01 13.08
N SER A 619 25.52 17.79 12.77
CA SER A 619 26.11 16.45 12.71
C SER A 619 26.15 15.75 14.08
N GLY A 620 26.34 16.50 15.18
CA GLY A 620 26.31 15.95 16.54
C GLY A 620 24.93 15.53 17.02
N MET A 621 23.86 16.15 16.49
CA MET A 621 22.49 15.91 16.96
C MET A 621 21.66 14.97 16.08
N VAL A 622 22.04 14.74 14.81
CA VAL A 622 21.21 13.99 13.84
C VAL A 622 20.92 12.54 14.25
N VAL A 623 21.90 11.84 14.85
CA VAL A 623 21.71 10.45 15.31
C VAL A 623 20.77 10.40 16.50
N HIS A 624 20.90 11.33 17.45
CA HIS A 624 19.96 11.50 18.55
C HIS A 624 18.55 11.83 18.04
N GLY A 625 18.46 12.64 16.99
CA GLY A 625 17.22 12.96 16.29
C GLY A 625 16.54 11.71 15.71
N MET A 626 17.30 10.83 15.05
CA MET A 626 16.80 9.58 14.48
C MET A 626 16.28 8.62 15.56
N ILE A 627 17.03 8.47 16.66
CA ILE A 627 16.62 7.66 17.82
C ILE A 627 15.34 8.24 18.43
N GLY A 628 15.27 9.56 18.61
CA GLY A 628 14.07 10.24 19.10
C GLY A 628 12.86 10.04 18.19
N GLY A 629 13.05 10.11 16.87
CA GLY A 629 11.98 9.86 15.91
C GLY A 629 11.48 8.41 15.94
N THR A 630 12.41 7.46 16.10
CA THR A 630 12.09 6.02 16.26
C THR A 630 11.26 5.77 17.51
N ILE A 631 11.67 6.35 18.65
CA ILE A 631 10.95 6.20 19.92
C ILE A 631 9.58 6.88 19.85
N ALA A 632 9.46 8.05 19.20
CA ALA A 632 8.18 8.69 18.98
C ALA A 632 7.20 7.78 18.21
N ALA A 633 7.66 7.08 17.17
CA ALA A 633 6.87 6.09 16.44
C ALA A 633 6.50 4.85 17.30
N PHE A 634 7.35 4.44 18.23
CA PHE A 634 6.99 3.36 19.16
C PHE A 634 5.94 3.79 20.18
N VAL A 635 6.03 5.03 20.66
CA VAL A 635 5.01 5.58 21.57
C VAL A 635 3.67 5.70 20.85
N THR A 636 3.62 6.13 19.58
CA THR A 636 2.38 6.11 18.79
C THR A 636 1.81 4.71 18.63
N ALA A 637 2.65 3.70 18.41
CA ALA A 637 2.24 2.30 18.36
C ALA A 637 1.65 1.79 19.68
N CYS A 638 2.22 2.18 20.83
CA CYS A 638 1.69 1.82 22.15
C CYS A 638 0.26 2.34 22.35
N PHE A 639 0.00 3.59 21.91
CA PHE A 639 -1.35 4.17 21.98
C PHE A 639 -2.32 3.51 21.01
N ALA A 640 -1.87 3.09 19.82
CA ALA A 640 -2.74 2.39 18.88
C ALA A 640 -3.27 1.06 19.44
N GLU A 641 -2.43 0.26 20.12
CA GLU A 641 -2.84 -1.02 20.71
C GLU A 641 -3.81 -0.84 21.88
N ALA A 642 -3.51 0.12 22.76
CA ALA A 642 -4.35 0.45 23.90
C ALA A 642 -5.81 0.75 23.50
N GLU A 643 -5.99 1.33 22.31
CA GLU A 643 -7.27 1.76 21.77
C GLU A 643 -7.92 0.71 20.84
N ALA A 644 -7.14 0.00 20.02
CA ALA A 644 -7.63 -1.02 19.10
C ALA A 644 -8.26 -2.23 19.82
N SER A 645 -7.77 -2.60 21.00
CA SER A 645 -8.32 -3.72 21.77
C SER A 645 -9.77 -3.47 22.28
N ALA A 646 -10.25 -2.21 22.26
CA ALA A 646 -11.61 -1.84 22.66
C ALA A 646 -12.68 -2.05 21.56
N THR A 647 -12.30 -2.09 20.28
CA THR A 647 -13.22 -2.19 19.13
C THR A 647 -13.43 -3.62 18.63
N TRP A 648 -12.40 -4.47 18.64
CA TRP A 648 -12.48 -5.85 18.13
C TRP A 648 -13.49 -6.74 18.87
N HIS A 649 -13.72 -6.52 20.16
CA HIS A 649 -14.74 -7.25 20.91
C HIS A 649 -16.17 -6.80 20.61
N HIS A 650 -16.40 -5.57 20.12
CA HIS A 650 -17.74 -5.06 19.83
C HIS A 650 -18.28 -5.45 18.45
N GLU A 651 -17.42 -5.63 17.45
CA GLU A 651 -17.79 -6.05 16.09
C GLU A 651 -18.11 -7.55 16.05
N SER A 652 -17.28 -8.38 16.70
CA SER A 652 -17.46 -9.83 16.81
C SER A 652 -18.70 -10.18 17.65
N SER A 653 -18.97 -9.45 18.73
CA SER A 653 -20.14 -9.67 19.59
C SER A 653 -21.46 -9.16 18.98
N ARG A 654 -21.43 -8.14 18.10
CA ARG A 654 -22.63 -7.70 17.37
C ARG A 654 -23.06 -8.67 16.28
N LYS A 655 -22.09 -9.29 15.58
CA LYS A 655 -22.39 -10.38 14.62
C LYS A 655 -22.91 -11.64 15.31
N LEU A 656 -22.51 -11.93 16.56
CA LEU A 656 -23.08 -13.05 17.34
C LEU A 656 -24.42 -12.73 18.00
N SER A 657 -24.66 -11.49 18.47
CA SER A 657 -25.90 -11.12 19.17
C SER A 657 -27.07 -10.84 18.23
N SER A 658 -26.83 -10.39 16.98
CA SER A 658 -27.88 -10.27 15.95
C SER A 658 -28.41 -11.63 15.46
N ILE A 659 -27.72 -12.74 15.78
CA ILE A 659 -28.18 -14.12 15.54
C ILE A 659 -29.06 -14.63 16.69
N SER A 660 -29.01 -13.99 17.87
CA SER A 660 -29.63 -14.51 19.11
C SER A 660 -31.07 -14.02 19.39
N THR A 661 -31.61 -13.10 18.58
CA THR A 661 -32.93 -12.47 18.84
C THR A 661 -34.09 -12.96 17.95
N LEU A 662 -33.90 -14.00 17.13
CA LEU A 662 -35.00 -14.68 16.44
C LEU A 662 -35.51 -15.86 17.27
N ARG A 663 -36.80 -15.84 17.60
CA ARG A 663 -37.52 -16.86 18.39
C ARG A 663 -37.26 -18.28 17.85
N PRO A 664 -37.29 -19.32 18.72
CA PRO A 664 -37.02 -20.69 18.29
C PRO A 664 -38.18 -21.20 17.42
N VAL A 665 -37.94 -21.29 16.11
CA VAL A 665 -38.77 -22.07 15.19
C VAL A 665 -38.40 -23.55 15.38
N PRO A 666 -39.36 -24.49 15.36
CA PRO A 666 -39.09 -25.90 15.66
C PRO A 666 -37.97 -26.45 14.79
N SER A 667 -37.02 -27.11 15.45
CA SER A 667 -35.73 -27.62 14.98
C SER A 667 -35.84 -28.83 14.04
N ILE A 668 -36.75 -28.76 13.05
CA ILE A 668 -36.98 -29.85 12.08
C ILE A 668 -36.91 -29.36 10.62
N HIS A 669 -36.93 -28.06 10.31
CA HIS A 669 -36.84 -27.59 8.91
C HIS A 669 -35.55 -26.87 8.52
N ILE A 670 -34.70 -26.45 9.46
CA ILE A 670 -33.44 -25.75 9.12
C ILE A 670 -32.36 -26.73 8.66
N LYS A 671 -32.35 -27.98 9.14
CA LYS A 671 -31.41 -28.99 8.65
C LYS A 671 -31.75 -29.48 7.24
N GLU A 672 -33.04 -29.55 6.88
CA GLU A 672 -33.48 -29.87 5.52
C GLU A 672 -33.23 -28.70 4.56
N VAL A 673 -33.52 -27.45 4.96
CA VAL A 673 -33.34 -26.26 4.10
C VAL A 673 -31.89 -25.83 4.01
N VAL A 674 -31.07 -25.94 5.06
CA VAL A 674 -29.61 -25.73 4.96
C VAL A 674 -28.94 -26.92 4.27
N ARG A 675 -29.49 -28.15 4.36
CA ARG A 675 -29.09 -29.21 3.42
C ARG A 675 -29.49 -28.86 2.00
N GLU A 676 -30.71 -28.45 1.70
CA GLU A 676 -31.10 -28.11 0.33
C GLU A 676 -30.35 -26.89 -0.20
N ILE A 677 -30.02 -25.90 0.62
CA ILE A 677 -29.24 -24.72 0.21
C ILE A 677 -27.76 -25.07 0.11
N ALA A 678 -27.16 -25.84 1.04
CA ALA A 678 -25.79 -26.32 0.90
C ALA A 678 -25.66 -27.33 -0.24
N ILE A 679 -26.64 -28.20 -0.44
CA ILE A 679 -26.73 -29.10 -1.59
C ILE A 679 -26.93 -28.29 -2.87
N ASN A 680 -27.72 -27.20 -2.89
CA ASN A 680 -27.89 -26.38 -4.10
C ASN A 680 -26.73 -25.40 -4.37
N PHE A 681 -25.95 -24.99 -3.36
CA PHE A 681 -24.77 -24.13 -3.53
C PHE A 681 -23.52 -24.95 -3.84
N ASP A 682 -23.37 -26.13 -3.24
CA ASP A 682 -22.26 -27.07 -3.50
C ASP A 682 -22.52 -27.92 -4.77
N GLN A 683 -23.78 -28.13 -5.19
CA GLN A 683 -24.09 -28.75 -6.49
C GLN A 683 -23.90 -27.85 -7.70
N LYS A 684 -23.78 -26.53 -7.54
CA LYS A 684 -23.60 -25.62 -8.68
C LYS A 684 -22.16 -25.53 -9.18
N MET A 685 -21.17 -26.04 -8.44
CA MET A 685 -19.75 -25.97 -8.85
C MET A 685 -18.98 -27.30 -8.83
N VAL A 686 -19.63 -28.47 -8.65
CA VAL A 686 -18.96 -29.79 -8.72
C VAL A 686 -19.70 -30.79 -9.63
N ARG A 687 -20.39 -30.35 -10.69
CA ARG A 687 -21.10 -31.27 -11.62
C ARG A 687 -20.69 -31.15 -13.10
N GLY A 688 -19.52 -30.61 -13.37
CA GLY A 688 -19.02 -30.41 -14.74
C GLY A 688 -17.93 -31.39 -15.22
N GLY A 689 -17.05 -31.88 -14.35
CA GLY A 689 -15.94 -32.78 -14.74
C GLY A 689 -16.38 -34.23 -14.95
N THR A 690 -15.91 -34.87 -16.03
CA THR A 690 -16.11 -36.31 -16.29
C THR A 690 -15.08 -37.20 -15.59
N VAL A 691 -13.94 -36.65 -15.21
CA VAL A 691 -12.89 -37.29 -14.39
C VAL A 691 -13.01 -36.75 -12.97
N GLN A 692 -13.00 -37.67 -12.00
CA GLN A 692 -13.12 -37.37 -10.58
C GLN A 692 -11.99 -38.06 -9.81
N PRO A 693 -11.55 -37.53 -8.66
CA PRO A 693 -10.51 -38.16 -7.85
C PRO A 693 -10.92 -39.57 -7.40
N ALA A 694 -10.03 -40.55 -7.56
CA ALA A 694 -10.27 -41.90 -7.07
C ALA A 694 -10.26 -41.94 -5.53
N SER A 695 -11.27 -42.59 -4.93
CA SER A 695 -11.51 -42.59 -3.48
C SER A 695 -10.51 -43.41 -2.67
N SER A 696 -9.86 -44.43 -3.24
CA SER A 696 -8.92 -45.32 -2.57
C SER A 696 -7.63 -45.51 -3.38
N MET A 697 -6.87 -44.43 -3.56
CA MET A 697 -5.68 -44.42 -4.41
C MET A 697 -4.39 -44.66 -3.61
N ASN A 698 -3.53 -45.56 -4.13
CA ASN A 698 -2.17 -45.78 -3.63
C ASN A 698 -1.16 -45.42 -4.73
N PRO A 699 -0.41 -44.30 -4.62
CA PRO A 699 0.47 -43.84 -5.68
C PRO A 699 1.59 -44.82 -6.03
N ARG A 700 2.05 -45.62 -5.05
CA ARG A 700 3.10 -46.62 -5.28
C ARG A 700 2.56 -47.82 -6.06
N ALA A 701 1.39 -48.32 -5.69
CA ALA A 701 0.75 -49.42 -6.40
C ALA A 701 0.39 -49.03 -7.85
N ASP A 702 -0.15 -47.82 -8.05
CA ASP A 702 -0.42 -47.30 -9.39
C ASP A 702 0.89 -47.12 -10.19
N ALA A 703 1.97 -46.63 -9.58
CA ALA A 703 3.28 -46.53 -10.23
C ALA A 703 3.89 -47.90 -10.61
N GLU A 704 3.74 -48.91 -9.74
CA GLU A 704 4.16 -50.28 -10.01
C GLU A 704 3.34 -50.90 -11.17
N ALA A 705 2.02 -50.68 -11.18
CA ALA A 705 1.14 -51.13 -12.26
C ALA A 705 1.50 -50.47 -13.60
N VAL A 706 1.79 -49.17 -13.60
CA VAL A 706 2.29 -48.45 -14.79
C VAL A 706 3.64 -49.01 -15.25
N ALA A 707 4.58 -49.30 -14.32
CA ALA A 707 5.86 -49.89 -14.68
C ALA A 707 5.72 -51.29 -15.27
N GLU A 708 4.80 -52.09 -14.74
CA GLU A 708 4.46 -53.41 -15.29
C GLU A 708 3.79 -53.31 -16.66
N ALA A 709 3.01 -52.25 -16.90
CA ALA A 709 2.39 -52.01 -18.19
C ALA A 709 3.43 -51.79 -19.31
N PHE A 710 4.64 -51.34 -18.99
CA PHE A 710 5.75 -51.19 -19.94
C PHE A 710 6.69 -52.41 -20.01
N LYS A 711 6.39 -53.53 -19.33
CA LYS A 711 7.20 -54.76 -19.42
C LYS A 711 6.76 -55.61 -20.62
N GLY A 712 7.67 -55.86 -21.56
CA GLY A 712 7.45 -56.73 -22.74
C GLY A 712 7.73 -56.01 -24.07
N MET A 713 7.33 -56.61 -25.19
CA MET A 713 7.26 -55.87 -26.47
C MET A 713 5.96 -55.05 -26.49
N GLY A 714 6.08 -53.72 -26.49
CA GLY A 714 4.93 -52.80 -26.45
C GLY A 714 4.46 -52.47 -25.03
N TYR A 715 3.21 -52.03 -24.88
CA TYR A 715 2.63 -51.65 -23.59
C TYR A 715 1.24 -52.27 -23.35
N LYS A 716 0.89 -52.50 -22.08
CA LYS A 716 -0.45 -52.94 -21.66
C LYS A 716 -1.42 -51.76 -21.65
N LYS A 717 -2.09 -51.55 -22.78
CA LYS A 717 -3.04 -50.46 -23.00
C LYS A 717 -4.11 -50.32 -21.92
N ASP A 718 -4.75 -51.41 -21.51
CA ASP A 718 -5.89 -51.38 -20.59
C ASP A 718 -5.51 -50.78 -19.22
N VAL A 719 -4.30 -51.08 -18.75
CA VAL A 719 -3.76 -50.54 -17.48
C VAL A 719 -3.49 -49.04 -17.61
N LEU A 720 -2.91 -48.60 -18.73
CA LEU A 720 -2.66 -47.18 -18.97
C LEU A 720 -3.99 -46.42 -19.10
N LEU A 721 -4.97 -46.96 -19.84
CA LEU A 721 -6.29 -46.34 -19.96
C LEU A 721 -6.98 -46.21 -18.60
N ASP A 722 -7.04 -47.28 -17.81
CA ASP A 722 -7.69 -47.25 -16.50
C ASP A 722 -7.06 -46.19 -15.58
N ILE A 723 -5.74 -46.19 -15.42
CA ILE A 723 -5.05 -45.28 -14.51
C ILE A 723 -5.15 -43.82 -15.01
N PHE A 724 -4.88 -43.57 -16.28
CA PHE A 724 -4.83 -42.20 -16.81
C PHE A 724 -6.20 -41.59 -17.11
N THR A 725 -7.29 -42.36 -17.05
CA THR A 725 -8.67 -41.82 -17.22
C THR A 725 -9.45 -41.79 -15.91
N ASN A 726 -8.99 -42.52 -14.86
CA ASN A 726 -9.67 -42.65 -13.57
C ASN A 726 -8.93 -42.03 -12.37
N ARG A 727 -7.84 -41.30 -12.61
CA ARG A 727 -7.13 -40.52 -11.59
C ARG A 727 -7.18 -39.05 -11.94
N SER A 728 -7.27 -38.15 -10.96
CA SER A 728 -7.16 -36.71 -11.24
C SER A 728 -5.73 -36.30 -11.59
N THR A 729 -5.53 -35.13 -12.19
CA THR A 729 -4.22 -34.56 -12.53
C THR A 729 -3.32 -34.48 -11.29
N PHE A 730 -3.89 -34.07 -10.16
CA PHE A 730 -3.19 -34.10 -8.87
C PHE A 730 -2.74 -35.53 -8.50
N GLN A 731 -3.62 -36.52 -8.61
CA GLN A 731 -3.29 -37.92 -8.33
C GLN A 731 -2.23 -38.47 -9.30
N ARG A 732 -2.29 -38.12 -10.59
CA ARG A 732 -1.28 -38.48 -11.60
C ARG A 732 0.09 -37.85 -11.31
N SER A 733 0.13 -36.66 -10.70
CA SER A 733 1.39 -36.04 -10.24
C SER A 733 2.03 -36.82 -9.08
N LEU A 734 1.24 -37.40 -8.18
CA LEU A 734 1.73 -38.28 -7.12
C LEU A 734 2.30 -39.58 -7.71
N ILE A 735 1.65 -40.12 -8.74
CA ILE A 735 2.14 -41.30 -9.49
C ILE A 735 3.48 -40.98 -10.17
N LEU A 736 3.62 -39.80 -10.80
CA LEU A 736 4.89 -39.35 -11.39
C LEU A 736 6.04 -39.37 -10.37
N ASN A 737 5.79 -38.84 -9.17
CA ASN A 737 6.78 -38.78 -8.10
C ASN A 737 7.10 -40.18 -7.55
N ALA A 738 6.09 -41.01 -7.33
CA ALA A 738 6.26 -42.39 -6.87
C ALA A 738 7.03 -43.25 -7.89
N TYR A 739 6.72 -43.09 -9.18
CA TYR A 739 7.41 -43.78 -10.27
C TYR A 739 8.89 -43.40 -10.33
N LYS A 740 9.21 -42.09 -10.27
CA LYS A 740 10.60 -41.62 -10.26
C LYS A 740 11.38 -42.12 -9.04
N ALA A 741 10.74 -42.15 -7.87
CA ALA A 741 11.35 -42.65 -6.65
C ALA A 741 11.59 -44.17 -6.68
N GLY A 742 10.67 -44.94 -7.28
CA GLY A 742 10.75 -46.41 -7.34
C GLY A 742 11.68 -46.94 -8.44
N PHE A 743 11.71 -46.29 -9.61
CA PHE A 743 12.37 -46.82 -10.81
C PHE A 743 13.54 -45.97 -11.32
N GLY A 744 13.81 -44.80 -10.72
CA GLY A 744 14.98 -43.97 -11.03
C GLY A 744 14.93 -43.20 -12.35
N GLU A 745 13.81 -43.22 -13.06
CA GLU A 745 13.60 -42.54 -14.35
C GLU A 745 12.30 -41.72 -14.36
N SER A 746 12.15 -40.80 -15.31
CA SER A 746 10.92 -40.01 -15.48
C SER A 746 9.85 -40.77 -16.28
N LEU A 747 8.67 -40.95 -15.70
CA LEU A 747 7.53 -41.56 -16.41
C LEU A 747 7.13 -40.76 -17.66
N LYS A 748 7.15 -39.42 -17.62
CA LYS A 748 6.92 -38.58 -18.82
C LYS A 748 7.93 -38.89 -19.93
N GLN A 749 9.19 -39.18 -19.59
CA GLN A 749 10.22 -39.54 -20.57
C GLN A 749 10.01 -40.95 -21.14
N ARG A 750 9.63 -41.92 -20.29
CA ARG A 750 9.30 -43.26 -20.75
C ARG A 750 8.10 -43.29 -21.69
N VAL A 751 7.04 -42.53 -21.39
CA VAL A 751 5.89 -42.37 -22.31
C VAL A 751 6.34 -41.79 -23.65
N ARG A 752 7.29 -40.84 -23.64
CA ARG A 752 7.82 -40.23 -24.87
C ARG A 752 8.61 -41.23 -25.75
N SER A 753 9.33 -42.17 -25.14
CA SER A 753 10.17 -43.14 -25.86
C SER A 753 9.40 -44.36 -26.35
N GLU A 754 8.44 -44.84 -25.56
CA GLU A 754 7.73 -46.11 -25.84
C GLU A 754 6.45 -45.93 -26.66
N ILE A 755 5.82 -44.74 -26.59
CA ILE A 755 4.50 -44.49 -27.21
C ILE A 755 4.64 -43.47 -28.35
N ASN A 756 3.94 -43.72 -29.46
CA ASN A 756 3.94 -42.87 -30.65
C ASN A 756 2.52 -42.42 -31.02
N GLY A 757 2.41 -41.42 -31.90
CA GLY A 757 1.14 -40.86 -32.36
C GLY A 757 0.37 -40.06 -31.29
N ASP A 758 -0.91 -39.82 -31.53
CA ASP A 758 -1.77 -38.95 -30.70
C ASP A 758 -2.09 -39.55 -29.33
N PHE A 759 -1.98 -40.87 -29.18
CA PHE A 759 -2.10 -41.53 -27.88
C PHE A 759 -1.00 -41.09 -26.91
N LYS A 760 0.24 -40.87 -27.40
CA LYS A 760 1.31 -40.24 -26.60
C LYS A 760 0.91 -38.84 -26.15
N ILE A 761 0.32 -38.04 -27.04
CA ILE A 761 -0.06 -36.66 -26.74
C ILE A 761 -1.17 -36.65 -25.68
N CYS A 762 -2.14 -37.55 -25.77
CA CYS A 762 -3.19 -37.73 -24.75
C CYS A 762 -2.61 -38.06 -23.37
N LEU A 763 -1.73 -39.05 -23.28
CA LEU A 763 -1.11 -39.44 -22.02
C LEU A 763 -0.27 -38.31 -21.42
N LEU A 764 0.51 -37.61 -22.24
CA LEU A 764 1.30 -36.48 -21.76
C LEU A 764 0.43 -35.30 -21.31
N SER A 765 -0.64 -35.00 -22.05
CA SER A 765 -1.58 -33.92 -21.72
C SER A 765 -2.41 -34.27 -20.49
N SER A 766 -2.58 -35.55 -20.15
CA SER A 766 -3.28 -35.97 -18.93
C SER A 766 -2.55 -35.58 -17.64
N PHE A 767 -1.28 -35.19 -17.71
CA PHE A 767 -0.53 -34.67 -16.57
C PHE A 767 -0.65 -33.15 -16.41
N ASP A 768 -1.21 -32.47 -17.40
CA ASP A 768 -1.39 -31.02 -17.39
C ASP A 768 -2.82 -30.72 -16.93
N ASP A 769 -3.00 -29.77 -16.01
CA ASP A 769 -4.30 -29.16 -15.75
C ASP A 769 -4.67 -28.22 -16.91
N GLN A 770 -5.88 -27.63 -16.85
CA GLN A 770 -6.39 -26.80 -17.94
C GLN A 770 -5.43 -25.66 -18.31
N SER A 771 -4.84 -24.98 -17.33
CA SER A 771 -3.94 -23.85 -17.57
C SER A 771 -2.62 -24.29 -18.20
N HIS A 772 -2.04 -25.42 -17.77
CA HIS A 772 -0.85 -25.99 -18.42
C HIS A 772 -1.14 -26.53 -19.83
N ALA A 773 -2.31 -27.12 -20.06
CA ALA A 773 -2.73 -27.57 -21.39
C ALA A 773 -2.88 -26.37 -22.36
N ASP A 774 -3.52 -25.30 -21.91
CA ASP A 774 -3.69 -24.05 -22.67
C ASP A 774 -2.35 -23.35 -22.91
N ALA A 775 -1.50 -23.23 -21.89
CA ALA A 775 -0.17 -22.65 -22.02
C ALA A 775 0.73 -23.45 -22.98
N ARG A 776 0.62 -24.79 -23.00
CA ARG A 776 1.38 -25.65 -23.92
C ARG A 776 0.90 -25.49 -25.36
N ALA A 777 -0.40 -25.36 -25.56
CA ALA A 777 -0.97 -25.06 -26.87
C ALA A 777 -0.51 -23.69 -27.38
N LEU A 778 -0.49 -22.67 -26.53
CA LEU A 778 0.06 -21.35 -26.86
C LEU A 778 1.54 -21.42 -27.23
N PHE A 779 2.35 -22.11 -26.43
CA PHE A 779 3.79 -22.25 -26.68
C PHE A 779 4.07 -22.94 -28.03
N LYS A 780 3.39 -24.06 -28.31
CA LYS A 780 3.50 -24.78 -29.59
C LYS A 780 3.03 -23.92 -30.76
N ALA A 781 1.90 -23.23 -30.61
CA ALA A 781 1.35 -22.35 -31.64
C ALA A 781 2.30 -21.21 -32.04
N MET A 782 3.17 -20.77 -31.11
CA MET A 782 4.17 -19.72 -31.33
C MET A 782 5.57 -20.24 -31.69
N SER A 783 5.84 -21.53 -31.49
CA SER A 783 7.18 -22.13 -31.74
C SER A 783 7.34 -22.74 -33.14
N GLY A 784 6.27 -22.85 -33.93
CA GLY A 784 6.28 -23.41 -35.29
C GLY A 784 6.66 -22.42 -36.41
N ILE A 785 6.94 -22.95 -37.61
CA ILE A 785 7.27 -22.15 -38.83
C ILE A 785 6.08 -21.26 -39.27
N SER A 786 4.86 -21.62 -38.89
CA SER A 786 3.64 -20.84 -39.09
C SER A 786 2.90 -20.63 -37.77
N THR A 787 2.59 -19.38 -37.44
CA THR A 787 1.79 -19.04 -36.26
C THR A 787 0.37 -19.59 -36.41
N HIS A 788 -0.10 -20.35 -35.42
CA HIS A 788 -1.47 -20.87 -35.41
C HIS A 788 -2.41 -19.86 -34.76
N ASP A 789 -2.71 -18.76 -35.46
CA ASP A 789 -3.56 -17.65 -35.00
C ASP A 789 -4.86 -18.12 -34.36
N LYS A 790 -5.47 -19.19 -34.90
CA LYS A 790 -6.72 -19.77 -34.39
C LYS A 790 -6.59 -20.30 -32.96
N THR A 791 -5.50 -21.00 -32.63
CA THR A 791 -5.25 -21.50 -31.28
C THR A 791 -5.01 -20.35 -30.30
N LEU A 792 -4.27 -19.32 -30.74
CA LEU A 792 -3.99 -18.14 -29.91
C LEU A 792 -5.28 -17.41 -29.50
N MET A 793 -6.20 -17.20 -30.44
CA MET A 793 -7.50 -16.60 -30.14
C MET A 793 -8.41 -17.51 -29.32
N GLU A 794 -8.49 -18.82 -29.63
CA GLU A 794 -9.32 -19.79 -28.91
C GLU A 794 -9.00 -19.82 -27.41
N VAL A 795 -7.72 -19.68 -27.05
CA VAL A 795 -7.27 -19.65 -25.64
C VAL A 795 -7.42 -18.24 -25.06
N ILE A 796 -6.72 -17.23 -25.62
CA ILE A 796 -6.62 -15.91 -24.99
C ILE A 796 -7.96 -15.18 -24.97
N CYS A 797 -8.74 -15.23 -26.04
CA CYS A 797 -9.99 -14.47 -26.13
C CYS A 797 -11.15 -15.09 -25.35
N THR A 798 -11.06 -16.36 -24.93
CA THR A 798 -12.11 -17.03 -24.13
C THR A 798 -11.79 -17.10 -22.64
N SER A 799 -10.57 -16.73 -22.26
CA SER A 799 -10.07 -16.80 -20.89
C SER A 799 -10.54 -15.63 -20.03
N THR A 800 -10.84 -15.92 -18.77
CA THR A 800 -11.11 -14.95 -17.69
C THR A 800 -9.82 -14.34 -17.17
N ASN A 801 -9.93 -13.27 -16.37
CA ASN A 801 -8.77 -12.66 -15.72
C ASN A 801 -7.97 -13.68 -14.88
N GLN A 802 -8.67 -14.58 -14.18
CA GLN A 802 -8.03 -15.61 -13.38
C GLN A 802 -7.30 -16.64 -14.24
N GLU A 803 -7.97 -17.19 -15.25
CA GLU A 803 -7.35 -18.16 -16.17
C GLU A 803 -6.15 -17.55 -16.92
N ILE A 804 -6.20 -16.27 -17.31
CA ILE A 804 -5.04 -15.59 -17.93
C ILE A 804 -3.86 -15.50 -16.95
N ARG A 805 -4.10 -15.26 -15.66
CA ARG A 805 -3.03 -15.26 -14.64
C ARG A 805 -2.43 -16.66 -14.49
N ASP A 806 -3.28 -17.68 -14.42
CA ASP A 806 -2.86 -19.07 -14.23
C ASP A 806 -2.11 -19.59 -15.49
N ILE A 807 -2.57 -19.25 -16.69
CA ILE A 807 -1.89 -19.54 -17.96
C ILE A 807 -0.50 -18.89 -18.01
N LYS A 808 -0.33 -17.66 -17.50
CA LYS A 808 0.99 -17.01 -17.47
C LYS A 808 1.99 -17.74 -16.59
N LEU A 809 1.55 -18.22 -15.43
CA LEU A 809 2.38 -19.02 -14.54
C LEU A 809 2.74 -20.35 -15.20
N ALA A 810 1.74 -21.05 -15.75
CA ALA A 810 1.96 -22.29 -16.48
C ALA A 810 2.87 -22.11 -17.71
N TYR A 811 2.81 -20.97 -18.40
CA TYR A 811 3.69 -20.65 -19.53
C TYR A 811 5.15 -20.52 -19.09
N GLN A 812 5.41 -19.96 -17.90
CA GLN A 812 6.76 -19.90 -17.34
C GLN A 812 7.30 -21.28 -16.99
N ASP A 813 6.46 -22.18 -16.46
CA ASP A 813 6.85 -23.57 -16.21
C ASP A 813 7.24 -24.27 -17.51
N ILE A 814 6.48 -24.07 -18.58
CA ILE A 814 6.76 -24.68 -19.89
C ILE A 814 8.07 -24.14 -20.50
N LEU A 815 8.34 -22.83 -20.36
CA LEU A 815 9.62 -22.27 -20.79
C LEU A 815 10.80 -22.93 -20.07
N GLN A 816 10.65 -23.26 -18.79
CA GLN A 816 11.66 -23.99 -18.02
C GLN A 816 11.78 -25.45 -18.48
N GLU A 817 10.66 -26.15 -18.69
CA GLU A 817 10.65 -27.53 -19.21
C GLU A 817 11.41 -27.64 -20.55
N GLU A 818 11.27 -26.64 -21.41
CA GLU A 818 11.88 -26.59 -22.75
C GLU A 818 13.28 -25.95 -22.79
N ASN A 819 13.90 -25.71 -21.62
CA ASN A 819 15.20 -25.05 -21.47
C ASN A 819 15.31 -23.72 -22.23
N LYS A 820 14.25 -22.92 -22.20
CA LYS A 820 14.23 -21.57 -22.77
C LYS A 820 14.47 -20.53 -21.67
N ASP A 821 15.06 -19.40 -22.03
CA ASP A 821 15.36 -18.33 -21.07
C ASP A 821 14.07 -17.72 -20.52
N ASN A 822 13.74 -18.05 -19.27
CA ASN A 822 12.54 -17.58 -18.57
C ASN A 822 12.68 -16.17 -17.98
N LYS A 823 13.88 -15.56 -18.02
CA LYS A 823 14.10 -14.20 -17.51
C LYS A 823 13.76 -13.12 -18.54
N THR A 824 13.92 -13.45 -19.82
CA THR A 824 13.70 -12.52 -20.94
C THR A 824 12.45 -12.84 -21.74
N ARG A 825 12.01 -14.11 -21.77
CA ARG A 825 10.86 -14.58 -22.54
C ARG A 825 9.62 -14.74 -21.66
N ASN A 826 8.50 -14.20 -22.11
CA ASN A 826 7.19 -14.32 -21.45
C ASN A 826 6.07 -14.40 -22.51
N LEU A 827 4.85 -14.72 -22.06
CA LEU A 827 3.69 -14.91 -22.94
C LEU A 827 3.43 -13.68 -23.82
N GLU A 828 3.44 -12.47 -23.24
CA GLU A 828 3.17 -11.25 -23.99
C GLU A 828 4.26 -10.90 -25.00
N GLY A 829 5.53 -11.15 -24.64
CA GLY A 829 6.67 -10.99 -25.55
C GLY A 829 6.55 -11.91 -26.76
N ASP A 830 6.21 -13.17 -26.53
CA ASP A 830 6.03 -14.15 -27.59
C ASP A 830 4.82 -13.81 -28.48
N LEU A 831 3.69 -13.41 -27.87
CA LEU A 831 2.53 -12.93 -28.62
C LEU A 831 2.90 -11.72 -29.49
N LYS A 832 3.70 -10.79 -28.96
CA LYS A 832 4.16 -9.62 -29.72
C LYS A 832 5.10 -9.99 -30.87
N SER A 833 5.96 -10.98 -30.71
CA SER A 833 6.89 -11.38 -31.78
C SER A 833 6.24 -12.25 -32.85
N CYS A 834 5.22 -13.03 -32.51
CA CYS A 834 4.63 -14.03 -33.40
C CYS A 834 3.36 -13.56 -34.11
N THR A 835 2.78 -12.42 -33.72
CA THR A 835 1.58 -11.84 -34.33
C THR A 835 1.82 -10.39 -34.74
N SER A 836 1.01 -9.85 -35.66
CA SER A 836 1.13 -8.46 -36.13
C SER A 836 -0.22 -7.73 -36.21
N GLY A 837 -0.15 -6.40 -36.33
CA GLY A 837 -1.33 -5.54 -36.57
C GLY A 837 -2.32 -5.50 -35.41
N ASN A 838 -3.61 -5.31 -35.73
CA ASN A 838 -4.67 -5.21 -34.71
C ASN A 838 -4.92 -6.52 -33.98
N PHE A 839 -4.63 -7.66 -34.61
CA PHE A 839 -4.74 -8.96 -33.97
C PHE A 839 -3.72 -9.11 -32.83
N GLN A 840 -2.46 -8.71 -33.06
CA GLN A 840 -1.44 -8.63 -32.01
C GLN A 840 -1.87 -7.73 -30.86
N ARG A 841 -2.38 -6.53 -31.16
CA ARG A 841 -2.82 -5.57 -30.15
C ARG A 841 -3.98 -6.12 -29.31
N LEU A 842 -4.94 -6.80 -29.94
CA LEU A 842 -6.05 -7.44 -29.24
C LEU A 842 -5.56 -8.52 -28.28
N LEU A 843 -4.74 -9.46 -28.76
CA LEU A 843 -4.24 -10.57 -27.93
C LEU A 843 -3.40 -10.07 -26.77
N VAL A 844 -2.51 -9.10 -27.00
CA VAL A 844 -1.69 -8.49 -25.95
C VAL A 844 -2.55 -7.72 -24.95
N ALA A 845 -3.62 -7.05 -25.39
CA ALA A 845 -4.52 -6.34 -24.49
C ALA A 845 -5.31 -7.31 -23.60
N VAL A 846 -5.88 -8.37 -24.18
CA VAL A 846 -6.64 -9.38 -23.42
C VAL A 846 -5.72 -10.18 -22.50
N SER A 847 -4.51 -10.52 -22.94
CA SER A 847 -3.52 -11.23 -22.12
C SER A 847 -3.06 -10.43 -20.91
N GLN A 848 -3.34 -9.13 -20.79
CA GLN A 848 -3.07 -8.40 -19.54
C GLN A 848 -3.97 -8.87 -18.39
N GLY A 849 -5.13 -9.48 -18.65
CA GLY A 849 -6.04 -9.99 -17.61
C GLY A 849 -6.64 -8.88 -16.74
N ARG A 850 -6.99 -7.73 -17.36
CA ARG A 850 -7.47 -6.51 -16.70
C ARG A 850 -8.93 -6.17 -17.05
N ARG A 851 -9.78 -7.16 -17.34
CA ARG A 851 -11.22 -6.91 -17.54
C ARG A 851 -11.84 -6.42 -16.23
N SER A 852 -12.79 -5.50 -16.30
CA SER A 852 -13.64 -5.11 -15.15
C SER A 852 -14.39 -6.32 -14.61
N GLU A 853 -14.59 -6.39 -13.30
CA GLU A 853 -15.39 -7.44 -12.64
C GLU A 853 -16.74 -6.92 -12.14
N THR A 854 -16.92 -5.60 -12.08
CA THR A 854 -18.18 -4.94 -11.71
C THR A 854 -19.01 -4.58 -12.94
N VAL A 855 -20.34 -4.55 -12.77
CA VAL A 855 -21.31 -4.22 -13.82
C VAL A 855 -21.98 -2.89 -13.49
N ASP A 856 -21.83 -1.92 -14.38
CA ASP A 856 -22.61 -0.69 -14.35
C ASP A 856 -23.51 -0.63 -15.59
N PRO A 857 -24.85 -0.75 -15.44
CA PRO A 857 -25.78 -0.73 -16.55
C PRO A 857 -25.82 0.60 -17.30
N GLN A 858 -25.40 1.72 -16.69
CA GLN A 858 -25.35 3.02 -17.37
C GLN A 858 -24.19 3.12 -18.37
N ILE A 859 -23.12 2.35 -18.16
CA ILE A 859 -21.95 2.33 -19.05
C ILE A 859 -22.26 1.57 -20.36
N ALA A 860 -23.16 0.59 -20.33
CA ALA A 860 -23.50 -0.22 -21.51
C ALA A 860 -24.09 0.62 -22.65
N SER A 861 -24.94 1.60 -22.35
CA SER A 861 -25.52 2.50 -23.36
C SER A 861 -24.50 3.45 -23.97
N ILE A 862 -23.57 3.94 -23.14
CA ILE A 862 -22.47 4.80 -23.57
C ILE A 862 -21.52 4.00 -24.48
N ASP A 863 -21.11 2.80 -24.05
CA ASP A 863 -20.22 1.94 -24.82
C ASP A 863 -20.86 1.52 -26.15
N ALA A 864 -22.16 1.25 -26.19
CA ALA A 864 -22.87 0.90 -27.43
C ALA A 864 -22.80 2.06 -28.43
N LYS A 865 -23.04 3.29 -27.97
CA LYS A 865 -22.91 4.49 -28.81
C LYS A 865 -21.47 4.72 -29.26
N ILE A 866 -20.49 4.57 -28.36
CA ILE A 866 -19.06 4.71 -28.70
C ILE A 866 -18.64 3.69 -29.75
N LEU A 867 -19.10 2.43 -29.66
CA LEU A 867 -18.80 1.40 -30.66
C LEU A 867 -19.44 1.71 -32.01
N TYR A 868 -20.64 2.28 -32.03
CA TYR A 868 -21.27 2.74 -33.26
C TYR A 868 -20.48 3.89 -33.90
N ASP A 869 -20.18 4.94 -33.11
CA ASP A 869 -19.42 6.10 -33.57
C ASP A 869 -17.99 5.73 -34.02
N ALA A 870 -17.41 4.66 -33.44
CA ALA A 870 -16.10 4.12 -33.78
C ALA A 870 -16.12 3.16 -34.99
N GLY A 871 -17.27 2.61 -35.36
CA GLY A 871 -17.44 1.71 -36.50
C GLY A 871 -18.34 2.33 -37.56
N GLU A 872 -19.59 1.89 -37.62
CA GLU A 872 -20.56 2.23 -38.66
C GLU A 872 -20.89 3.73 -38.76
N GLY A 873 -20.69 4.50 -37.69
CA GLY A 873 -20.90 5.95 -37.64
C GLY A 873 -19.84 6.79 -38.37
N ARG A 874 -18.78 6.17 -38.91
CA ARG A 874 -17.66 6.86 -39.57
C ARG A 874 -17.13 6.12 -40.78
N MET A 875 -16.41 6.82 -41.66
CA MET A 875 -15.66 6.17 -42.72
C MET A 875 -14.38 5.54 -42.16
N GLY A 876 -14.33 4.20 -42.18
CA GLY A 876 -13.24 3.39 -41.65
C GLY A 876 -13.31 3.20 -40.14
N THR A 877 -12.93 2.02 -39.67
CA THR A 877 -13.12 1.58 -38.28
C THR A 877 -12.00 2.06 -37.35
N ASP A 878 -12.35 2.56 -36.17
CA ASP A 878 -11.41 2.81 -35.07
C ASP A 878 -11.20 1.52 -34.26
N ASP A 879 -10.33 0.67 -34.79
CA ASP A 879 -9.96 -0.62 -34.19
C ASP A 879 -9.43 -0.49 -32.75
N SER A 880 -8.84 0.67 -32.39
CA SER A 880 -8.29 0.90 -31.06
C SER A 880 -9.38 1.01 -29.99
N THR A 881 -10.52 1.63 -30.36
CA THR A 881 -11.69 1.71 -29.50
C THR A 881 -12.34 0.34 -29.32
N PHE A 882 -12.45 -0.46 -30.39
CA PHE A 882 -12.89 -1.86 -30.31
C PHE A 882 -12.01 -2.68 -29.37
N ILE A 883 -10.68 -2.63 -29.53
CA ILE A 883 -9.74 -3.36 -28.66
C ILE A 883 -9.91 -2.93 -27.19
N ARG A 884 -9.96 -1.62 -26.93
CA ARG A 884 -10.08 -1.09 -25.57
C ARG A 884 -11.35 -1.60 -24.89
N ILE A 885 -12.51 -1.50 -25.54
CA ILE A 885 -13.79 -1.91 -24.94
C ILE A 885 -13.82 -3.44 -24.78
N PHE A 886 -13.48 -4.19 -25.84
CA PHE A 886 -13.55 -5.65 -25.82
C PHE A 886 -12.52 -6.30 -24.91
N ALA A 887 -11.40 -5.66 -24.58
CA ALA A 887 -10.38 -6.19 -23.66
C ALA A 887 -10.57 -5.73 -22.21
N SER A 888 -11.31 -4.64 -21.95
CA SER A 888 -11.45 -4.06 -20.60
C SER A 888 -12.82 -4.27 -19.97
N ARG A 889 -13.89 -4.51 -20.73
CA ARG A 889 -15.22 -4.70 -20.15
C ARG A 889 -15.44 -6.13 -19.62
N SER A 890 -16.27 -6.21 -18.57
CA SER A 890 -16.71 -7.48 -17.99
C SER A 890 -17.58 -8.24 -18.99
N TRP A 891 -17.66 -9.56 -18.85
CA TRP A 891 -18.47 -10.40 -19.73
C TRP A 891 -19.95 -10.01 -19.71
N GLU A 892 -20.48 -9.72 -18.52
CA GLU A 892 -21.86 -9.29 -18.34
C GLU A 892 -22.09 -7.88 -18.92
N SER A 893 -21.13 -6.96 -18.76
CA SER A 893 -21.20 -5.63 -19.37
C SER A 893 -21.21 -5.72 -20.90
N LEU A 894 -20.37 -6.55 -21.51
CA LEU A 894 -20.35 -6.71 -22.98
C LEU A 894 -21.67 -7.29 -23.50
N ARG A 895 -22.29 -8.21 -22.77
CA ARG A 895 -23.61 -8.75 -23.11
C ARG A 895 -24.69 -7.68 -23.06
N LYS A 896 -24.66 -6.83 -22.03
CA LYS A 896 -25.59 -5.68 -21.93
C LYS A 896 -25.33 -4.63 -23.01
N THR A 897 -24.08 -4.37 -23.35
CA THR A 897 -23.74 -3.50 -24.47
C THR A 897 -24.29 -4.05 -25.79
N ASP A 898 -24.19 -5.36 -26.03
CA ASP A 898 -24.75 -6.02 -27.22
C ASP A 898 -26.29 -5.91 -27.30
N GLU A 899 -26.98 -6.14 -26.18
CA GLU A 899 -28.44 -5.96 -26.07
C GLU A 899 -28.85 -4.52 -26.43
N VAL A 900 -28.21 -3.52 -25.80
CA VAL A 900 -28.52 -2.09 -26.03
C VAL A 900 -28.15 -1.66 -27.45
N TYR A 901 -27.08 -2.19 -28.01
CA TYR A 901 -26.66 -1.92 -29.39
C TYR A 901 -27.71 -2.44 -30.38
N ALA A 902 -28.21 -3.66 -30.17
CA ALA A 902 -29.27 -4.26 -30.99
C ALA A 902 -30.58 -3.45 -30.93
N GLU A 903 -30.97 -3.00 -29.74
CA GLU A 903 -32.16 -2.15 -29.56
C GLU A 903 -32.01 -0.79 -30.25
N SER A 904 -30.80 -0.21 -30.24
CA SER A 904 -30.55 1.15 -30.75
C SER A 904 -30.32 1.21 -32.25
N PHE A 905 -29.69 0.18 -32.84
CA PHE A 905 -29.20 0.21 -34.23
C PHE A 905 -29.77 -0.91 -35.12
N GLY A 906 -30.60 -1.81 -34.57
CA GLY A 906 -31.37 -2.80 -35.33
C GLY A 906 -30.63 -4.11 -35.62
N HIS A 907 -29.37 -4.25 -35.22
CA HIS A 907 -28.61 -5.50 -35.22
C HIS A 907 -27.59 -5.52 -34.08
N GLY A 908 -27.13 -6.71 -33.67
CA GLY A 908 -26.15 -6.85 -32.59
C GLY A 908 -24.72 -6.44 -32.98
N LEU A 909 -23.84 -6.38 -31.98
CA LEU A 909 -22.40 -6.13 -32.13
C LEU A 909 -21.70 -7.20 -32.96
N TYR A 910 -22.20 -8.44 -32.95
CA TYR A 910 -21.62 -9.51 -33.77
C TYR A 910 -21.65 -9.17 -35.27
N GLU A 911 -22.77 -8.65 -35.76
CA GLU A 911 -22.92 -8.21 -37.16
C GLU A 911 -22.12 -6.93 -37.44
N ALA A 912 -22.11 -5.99 -36.50
CA ALA A 912 -21.31 -4.76 -36.62
C ALA A 912 -19.82 -5.09 -36.78
N VAL A 913 -19.28 -5.96 -35.92
CA VAL A 913 -17.90 -6.46 -36.02
C VAL A 913 -17.65 -7.17 -37.35
N GLU A 914 -18.64 -7.91 -37.87
CA GLU A 914 -18.51 -8.64 -39.13
C GLU A 914 -18.36 -7.74 -40.36
N LYS A 915 -19.08 -6.63 -40.40
CA LYS A 915 -19.03 -5.63 -41.48
C LYS A 915 -17.78 -4.76 -41.41
N GLU A 916 -17.37 -4.38 -40.20
CA GLU A 916 -16.32 -3.37 -39.98
C GLU A 916 -14.91 -3.97 -40.00
N THR A 917 -14.73 -5.19 -39.48
CA THR A 917 -13.39 -5.76 -39.26
C THR A 917 -13.12 -6.95 -40.19
N ARG A 918 -11.84 -7.35 -40.34
CA ARG A 918 -11.44 -8.48 -41.21
C ARG A 918 -10.40 -9.39 -40.56
N GLY A 919 -10.22 -10.58 -41.13
CA GLY A 919 -9.15 -11.53 -40.76
C GLY A 919 -9.23 -12.06 -39.32
N SER A 920 -8.06 -12.37 -38.74
CA SER A 920 -7.92 -12.89 -37.36
C SER A 920 -8.43 -11.91 -36.30
N PHE A 921 -8.31 -10.59 -36.55
CA PHE A 921 -8.82 -9.55 -35.65
C PHE A 921 -10.34 -9.62 -35.50
N ARG A 922 -11.09 -9.69 -36.62
CA ARG A 922 -12.54 -9.90 -36.62
C ARG A 922 -12.93 -11.13 -35.82
N ARG A 923 -12.26 -12.24 -36.11
CA ARG A 923 -12.57 -13.54 -35.49
C ARG A 923 -12.29 -13.54 -33.99
N GLY A 924 -11.25 -12.84 -33.55
CA GLY A 924 -10.95 -12.64 -32.13
C GLY A 924 -12.03 -11.85 -31.40
N LEU A 925 -12.54 -10.76 -31.98
CA LEU A 925 -13.63 -9.96 -31.39
C LEU A 925 -14.95 -10.74 -31.33
N GLN A 926 -15.30 -11.45 -32.41
CA GLN A 926 -16.48 -12.34 -32.43
C GLN A 926 -16.40 -13.41 -31.36
N LEU A 927 -15.22 -14.01 -31.16
CA LEU A 927 -15.02 -15.03 -30.15
C LEU A 927 -15.16 -14.49 -28.71
N ILE A 928 -14.75 -13.25 -28.46
CA ILE A 928 -14.99 -12.56 -27.18
C ILE A 928 -16.50 -12.41 -26.95
N LEU A 929 -17.29 -11.99 -27.94
CA LEU A 929 -18.76 -11.86 -27.79
C LEU A 929 -19.43 -13.21 -27.56
N GLU A 930 -18.98 -14.25 -28.28
CA GLU A 930 -19.49 -15.61 -28.10
C GLU A 930 -19.20 -16.12 -26.68
N ALA A 931 -17.97 -15.93 -26.19
CA ALA A 931 -17.60 -16.29 -24.82
C ALA A 931 -18.34 -15.45 -23.76
N ALA A 932 -18.59 -14.16 -24.04
CA ALA A 932 -19.37 -13.28 -23.17
C ALA A 932 -20.82 -13.74 -23.01
N THR A 933 -21.38 -14.35 -24.05
CA THR A 933 -22.77 -14.83 -24.09
C THR A 933 -22.88 -16.18 -23.40
N ASP A 934 -22.09 -17.15 -23.81
CA ASP A 934 -22.10 -18.51 -23.25
C ASP A 934 -20.78 -19.23 -23.57
N ARG A 935 -19.96 -19.44 -22.53
CA ARG A 935 -18.67 -20.13 -22.65
C ARG A 935 -18.82 -21.61 -22.99
N ILE A 936 -19.85 -22.30 -22.49
CA ILE A 936 -20.07 -23.73 -22.78
C ILE A 936 -20.44 -23.91 -24.25
N LYS A 937 -21.31 -23.04 -24.78
CA LYS A 937 -21.62 -22.99 -26.22
C LYS A 937 -20.36 -22.72 -27.05
N CYS A 938 -19.52 -21.77 -26.61
CA CYS A 938 -18.27 -21.43 -27.27
C CYS A 938 -17.32 -22.65 -27.32
N TYR A 939 -17.15 -23.37 -26.22
CA TYR A 939 -16.32 -24.58 -26.15
C TYR A 939 -16.87 -25.74 -26.99
N ALA A 940 -18.18 -25.97 -26.95
CA ALA A 940 -18.81 -26.97 -27.81
C ALA A 940 -18.60 -26.66 -29.30
N LYS A 941 -18.64 -25.37 -29.69
CA LYS A 941 -18.34 -24.92 -31.05
C LYS A 941 -16.89 -25.12 -31.44
N ILE A 942 -15.93 -24.79 -30.56
CA ILE A 942 -14.49 -25.03 -30.80
C ILE A 942 -14.24 -26.53 -31.02
N LEU A 943 -14.87 -27.37 -30.19
CA LEU A 943 -14.80 -28.82 -30.28
C LEU A 943 -15.40 -29.34 -31.59
N TYR A 944 -16.57 -28.85 -31.98
CA TYR A 944 -17.21 -29.21 -33.26
C TYR A 944 -16.35 -28.80 -34.45
N ASP A 945 -15.86 -27.56 -34.47
CA ASP A 945 -14.96 -27.02 -35.51
C ASP A 945 -13.57 -27.67 -35.50
N SER A 946 -13.23 -28.49 -34.50
CA SER A 946 -12.00 -29.29 -34.48
C SER A 946 -12.13 -30.60 -35.25
N MET A 947 -13.35 -31.12 -35.39
CA MET A 947 -13.68 -32.38 -36.06
C MET A 947 -14.41 -32.15 -37.40
N LYS A 948 -15.12 -31.03 -37.53
CA LYS A 948 -15.86 -30.69 -38.75
C LYS A 948 -14.91 -30.39 -39.92
N GLY A 949 -14.96 -31.22 -40.96
CA GLY A 949 -14.31 -30.96 -42.25
C GLY A 949 -13.48 -32.14 -42.71
N VAL A 950 -12.51 -31.89 -43.60
CA VAL A 950 -11.53 -32.90 -44.01
C VAL A 950 -10.37 -32.87 -43.01
N GLY A 951 -10.30 -33.90 -42.16
CA GLY A 951 -9.26 -34.07 -41.15
C GLY A 951 -9.60 -33.43 -39.80
N THR A 952 -8.89 -33.88 -38.77
CA THR A 952 -9.12 -33.52 -37.37
C THR A 952 -8.02 -32.59 -36.86
N ARG A 953 -8.37 -31.58 -36.06
CA ARG A 953 -7.40 -30.76 -35.30
C ARG A 953 -7.10 -31.46 -33.97
N ASP A 954 -6.33 -32.54 -34.02
CA ASP A 954 -6.11 -33.44 -32.87
C ASP A 954 -5.58 -32.72 -31.63
N GLU A 955 -4.64 -31.77 -31.75
CA GLU A 955 -4.18 -31.01 -30.59
C GLU A 955 -5.29 -30.17 -29.93
N THR A 956 -6.19 -29.58 -30.72
CA THR A 956 -7.37 -28.85 -30.20
C THR A 956 -8.35 -29.83 -29.56
N LEU A 957 -8.62 -30.96 -30.21
CA LEU A 957 -9.52 -32.00 -29.69
C LEU A 957 -9.03 -32.55 -28.35
N ILE A 958 -7.74 -32.89 -28.25
CA ILE A 958 -7.10 -33.37 -27.02
C ILE A 958 -7.13 -32.29 -25.94
N ARG A 959 -6.76 -31.05 -26.25
CA ARG A 959 -6.80 -29.93 -25.28
C ARG A 959 -8.20 -29.74 -24.70
N MET A 960 -9.21 -29.70 -25.57
CA MET A 960 -10.59 -29.47 -25.16
C MET A 960 -11.16 -30.65 -24.35
N ILE A 961 -10.82 -31.90 -24.69
CA ILE A 961 -11.32 -33.07 -23.94
C ILE A 961 -10.53 -33.27 -22.64
N VAL A 962 -9.20 -33.34 -22.71
CA VAL A 962 -8.36 -33.65 -21.55
C VAL A 962 -8.30 -32.48 -20.58
N GLY A 963 -8.10 -31.25 -21.08
CA GLY A 963 -7.98 -30.05 -20.25
C GLY A 963 -9.27 -29.69 -19.49
N HIS A 964 -10.44 -30.00 -20.06
CA HIS A 964 -11.74 -29.75 -19.42
C HIS A 964 -12.29 -30.97 -18.65
N SER A 965 -11.56 -32.10 -18.65
CA SER A 965 -12.06 -33.36 -18.10
C SER A 965 -12.39 -33.30 -16.60
N GLU A 966 -11.76 -32.39 -15.84
CA GLU A 966 -12.00 -32.22 -14.40
C GLU A 966 -12.91 -31.03 -14.07
N THR A 967 -13.18 -30.14 -15.04
CA THR A 967 -13.89 -28.87 -14.81
C THR A 967 -15.32 -28.88 -15.35
N ASP A 968 -15.52 -28.89 -16.66
CA ASP A 968 -16.83 -28.64 -17.30
C ASP A 968 -17.14 -29.50 -18.54
N LEU A 969 -16.31 -30.52 -18.86
CA LEU A 969 -16.49 -31.37 -20.04
C LEU A 969 -17.87 -32.05 -20.11
N ALA A 970 -18.48 -32.42 -19.00
CA ALA A 970 -19.82 -33.02 -18.98
C ALA A 970 -20.90 -32.04 -19.47
N LEU A 971 -20.77 -30.75 -19.14
CA LEU A 971 -21.66 -29.69 -19.60
C LEU A 971 -21.44 -29.40 -21.09
N ILE A 972 -20.18 -29.32 -21.52
CA ILE A 972 -19.79 -29.17 -22.93
C ILE A 972 -20.39 -30.29 -23.76
N ARG A 973 -20.24 -31.54 -23.31
CA ARG A 973 -20.81 -32.72 -23.97
C ARG A 973 -22.33 -32.66 -24.03
N HIS A 974 -23.00 -32.32 -22.93
CA HIS A 974 -24.46 -32.23 -22.89
C HIS A 974 -24.97 -31.20 -23.91
N TYR A 975 -24.38 -30.01 -23.93
CA TYR A 975 -24.71 -28.97 -24.90
C TYR A 975 -24.42 -29.43 -26.33
N PHE A 976 -23.28 -30.06 -26.57
CA PHE A 976 -22.86 -30.55 -27.88
C PHE A 976 -23.88 -31.54 -28.45
N ASN A 977 -24.24 -32.57 -27.67
CA ASN A 977 -25.18 -33.61 -28.08
C ASN A 977 -26.59 -33.07 -28.35
N ALA A 978 -26.97 -31.97 -27.70
CA ALA A 978 -28.28 -31.34 -27.90
C ALA A 978 -28.34 -30.44 -29.15
N ASN A 979 -27.21 -29.87 -29.59
CA ASN A 979 -27.20 -28.80 -30.60
C ASN A 979 -26.49 -29.16 -31.92
N TYR A 980 -25.78 -30.29 -31.99
CA TYR A 980 -25.09 -30.74 -33.21
C TYR A 980 -25.69 -32.04 -33.78
N PRO A 981 -25.54 -32.32 -35.09
CA PRO A 981 -26.22 -33.44 -35.75
C PRO A 981 -25.78 -34.84 -35.30
N GLN A 982 -24.58 -34.97 -34.73
CA GLN A 982 -24.02 -36.21 -34.21
C GLN A 982 -23.59 -36.01 -32.77
N THR A 983 -23.62 -37.08 -31.97
CA THR A 983 -23.11 -37.03 -30.60
C THR A 983 -21.60 -36.81 -30.61
N LEU A 984 -21.07 -36.20 -29.55
CA LEU A 984 -19.64 -35.97 -29.38
C LEU A 984 -18.84 -37.29 -29.48
N SER A 985 -19.33 -38.35 -28.84
CA SER A 985 -18.74 -39.69 -28.94
C SER A 985 -18.85 -40.28 -30.35
N GLY A 986 -19.96 -40.04 -31.06
CA GLY A 986 -20.15 -40.45 -32.44
C GLY A 986 -19.13 -39.83 -33.38
N MET A 987 -18.91 -38.51 -33.25
CA MET A 987 -17.89 -37.80 -34.04
C MET A 987 -16.47 -38.26 -33.72
N ILE A 988 -16.13 -38.44 -32.44
CA ILE A 988 -14.81 -38.98 -32.06
C ILE A 988 -14.60 -40.39 -32.64
N LYS A 989 -15.64 -41.23 -32.65
CA LYS A 989 -15.56 -42.56 -33.25
C LYS A 989 -15.39 -42.55 -34.77
N ALA A 990 -15.92 -41.54 -35.44
CA ALA A 990 -15.79 -41.37 -36.88
C ALA A 990 -14.41 -40.82 -37.29
N ASP A 991 -13.89 -39.87 -36.50
CA ASP A 991 -12.72 -39.06 -36.88
C ASP A 991 -11.40 -39.50 -36.24
N THR A 992 -11.45 -40.39 -35.24
CA THR A 992 -10.26 -40.91 -34.54
C THR A 992 -10.25 -42.44 -34.51
N HIS A 993 -9.06 -43.03 -34.43
CA HIS A 993 -8.88 -44.49 -34.46
C HIS A 993 -7.90 -44.98 -33.37
N GLY A 994 -8.00 -46.28 -33.02
CA GLY A 994 -7.01 -46.97 -32.18
C GLY A 994 -7.01 -46.55 -30.71
N ASP A 995 -5.82 -46.49 -30.11
CA ASP A 995 -5.66 -46.23 -28.66
C ASP A 995 -6.01 -44.79 -28.28
N TYR A 996 -5.76 -43.86 -29.20
CA TYR A 996 -6.15 -42.46 -29.10
C TYR A 996 -7.68 -42.31 -28.95
N GLN A 997 -8.44 -42.94 -29.84
CA GLN A 997 -9.91 -42.96 -29.80
C GLN A 997 -10.44 -43.49 -28.46
N GLN A 998 -9.89 -44.63 -28.00
CA GLN A 998 -10.34 -45.24 -26.76
C GLN A 998 -10.03 -44.40 -25.52
N PHE A 999 -8.91 -43.67 -25.52
CA PHE A 999 -8.56 -42.75 -24.43
C PHE A 999 -9.56 -41.60 -24.32
N LEU A 1000 -9.91 -40.97 -25.44
CA LEU A 1000 -10.89 -39.87 -25.45
C LEU A 1000 -12.28 -40.36 -25.01
N LEU A 1001 -12.73 -41.52 -25.48
CA LEU A 1001 -14.01 -42.11 -25.10
C LEU A 1001 -14.05 -42.50 -23.61
N ALA A 1002 -12.94 -43.01 -23.07
CA ALA A 1002 -12.82 -43.32 -21.65
C ALA A 1002 -12.94 -42.06 -20.77
N ILE A 1003 -12.31 -40.94 -21.16
CA ILE A 1003 -12.48 -39.64 -20.48
C ILE A 1003 -13.93 -39.16 -20.54
N LEU A 1004 -14.63 -39.38 -21.66
CA LEU A 1004 -16.04 -39.02 -21.80
C LEU A 1004 -16.99 -39.91 -20.98
N ARG A 1005 -16.50 -41.00 -20.37
CA ARG A 1005 -17.32 -41.97 -19.62
C ARG A 1005 -18.40 -42.63 -20.46
N GLU A 1006 -18.11 -42.87 -21.73
CA GLU A 1006 -18.97 -43.64 -22.65
C GLU A 1006 -18.21 -44.88 -23.10
N SER A 1007 -18.34 -45.96 -22.32
CA SER A 1007 -18.00 -47.30 -22.79
C SER A 1007 -19.16 -47.83 -23.64
N ASP A 1008 -18.82 -48.51 -24.74
CA ASP A 1008 -19.77 -49.15 -25.65
C ASP A 1008 -20.90 -49.87 -24.90
N SER A 1009 -22.14 -49.50 -25.23
CA SER A 1009 -23.31 -50.34 -25.00
C SER A 1009 -23.20 -51.64 -25.77
#